data_AF-A0A8B4BXR0-F1
#
_entry.id   AF-A0A8B4BXR0-F1
#
_cell.length_a   1.000
_cell.length_b   1.000
_cell.length_c   1.000
_cell.angle_alpha   90.00
_cell.angle_beta   90.00
_cell.angle_gamma   90.00
#
_symmetry.space_group_name_H-M   'P 1'
#
loop_
_entity.id
_entity.type
_entity.pdbx_description
1 polymer ?
#
loop_
_entity_poly.entity_id
_entity_poly.type
_entity_poly.pdbx_seq_one_letter_code
_entity_poly.pdbx_strand_id
1 'polypeptide(L)'
;MKKMKIVLYVLLAFSLIAGLPTGAQASSKADQQNKVGSADVGLNQNTKPHLDKKGQQNYKNPDDYPLVGEGEYAGALKDTYGSYHYLTYLSTAEYSDTKMQLLIRHACNSSSTDPYLYAEFYTNRNGVMDYLGSAYHNIGGFTGNVNLGYTIDKSLYENDPYIYIRIGTLRSFSDQYFSGVTYFKVANPFYKGSGSNAGDTKYYELISNESTDGSVSEYTGSFRINNDAYADSKNLSPSAYRMDYVAPFDTEKNQNKALKKETKSIKKDYVKGDSKSFYVQNLETNEFSSISATLLYSGAHANVWVNNNDITEDEAALLGKEFDNKIYRSDVDNFGMPSDVDQNGKVNILCYNIQDGFSGSGGYVAGYFSPRDLYHYSYSNESEIFYIDTYPLMGMSATKDVSQAYSTLAHEFQHMINFNQKVFVQGLTDTDTWMDEGLSMAAEQIYTGAPLNDRIDYYNEDADITKGHSLLYWDYAGDTLANYSLSYLFMEYLKAQCGQGNTIYKELISDPHTDYQAVQNIIHKYIDPNLSFGQFMTDFRAALVLKEDTGLYGFKGDTAFDGLKVKTYSGSSIHIKGGGAIVKALSSKDDFQVPSDKGDDVTYTLLEKGDAGAVTSLSKPSVQTVGDNDTVVTGTADPNVTVKVAVSGKEIGSNSTDSNGSFSVSIPKQKAGTELHVHTEDSKGNQSEETVVTVQDKTAPAVPTVGEVSDTSTAVTGTTEAGAKVTVKSGSNILGTATADHTGAFKVTIAKQKAGTKLVVYAEDAAG
;
A
#
# COMPACT_ATOMS: atom_id res chain seq x y z
N MET A 1 -5.39 -67.62 -3.21
CA MET A 1 -5.92 -66.98 -1.98
C MET A 1 -6.74 -65.78 -2.44
N LYS A 2 -8.08 -65.91 -2.45
CA LYS A 2 -9.04 -65.19 -1.57
C LYS A 2 -8.83 -63.66 -1.57
N LYS A 3 -9.78 -62.78 -1.88
CA LYS A 3 -11.18 -62.77 -2.40
C LYS A 3 -11.41 -61.26 -2.75
N MET A 4 -11.85 -60.82 -3.94
CA MET A 4 -13.22 -60.87 -4.51
C MET A 4 -14.26 -60.15 -3.61
N LYS A 5 -15.17 -59.23 -4.03
CA LYS A 5 -15.94 -59.01 -5.29
C LYS A 5 -16.75 -57.66 -5.16
N ILE A 6 -16.92 -56.83 -6.22
CA ILE A 6 -18.02 -56.73 -7.25
C ILE A 6 -19.33 -56.08 -6.71
N VAL A 7 -19.98 -55.10 -7.38
CA VAL A 7 -21.05 -55.14 -8.44
C VAL A 7 -21.27 -53.68 -8.95
N LEU A 8 -21.22 -53.24 -10.23
CA LEU A 8 -21.83 -53.58 -11.55
C LEU A 8 -23.27 -53.01 -11.74
N TYR A 9 -23.59 -52.21 -12.78
CA TYR A 9 -24.34 -52.55 -14.03
C TYR A 9 -24.82 -51.22 -14.68
N VAL A 10 -25.05 -50.99 -15.99
CA VAL A 10 -24.79 -51.65 -17.28
C VAL A 10 -25.16 -50.66 -18.41
N LEU A 11 -24.43 -50.69 -19.53
CA LEU A 11 -24.89 -50.23 -20.85
C LEU A 11 -25.56 -51.42 -21.57
N LEU A 12 -26.77 -51.27 -22.14
CA LEU A 12 -27.06 -51.60 -23.55
C LEU A 12 -28.52 -51.33 -23.97
N ALA A 13 -28.70 -51.20 -25.28
CA ALA A 13 -29.81 -50.59 -26.02
C ALA A 13 -30.80 -51.58 -26.69
N PHE A 14 -31.78 -51.01 -27.43
CA PHE A 14 -32.75 -51.56 -28.43
C PHE A 14 -34.04 -52.22 -27.88
N SER A 15 -35.30 -52.01 -28.34
CA SER A 15 -35.87 -51.55 -29.62
C SER A 15 -37.37 -51.10 -29.52
N LEU A 16 -37.75 -50.14 -30.39
CA LEU A 16 -38.99 -49.86 -31.16
C LEU A 16 -40.44 -50.33 -30.79
N ILE A 17 -41.34 -49.33 -30.96
CA ILE A 17 -42.72 -49.30 -31.57
C ILE A 17 -43.98 -49.68 -30.73
N ALA A 18 -44.81 -48.64 -30.47
CA ALA A 18 -46.22 -48.44 -30.87
C ALA A 18 -47.10 -47.86 -29.75
N GLY A 19 -47.73 -46.72 -30.03
CA GLY A 19 -48.91 -46.25 -29.28
C GLY A 19 -48.94 -44.75 -29.04
N LEU A 20 -49.17 -43.95 -30.08
CA LEU A 20 -49.81 -42.64 -29.90
C LEU A 20 -51.30 -42.87 -29.64
N PRO A 21 -51.87 -42.25 -28.60
CA PRO A 21 -53.09 -41.49 -28.73
C PRO A 21 -52.69 -40.02 -28.88
N THR A 22 -52.94 -39.52 -30.08
CA THR A 22 -53.10 -38.11 -30.40
C THR A 22 -54.07 -37.43 -29.44
N GLY A 23 -53.70 -36.27 -28.88
CA GLY A 23 -54.68 -35.35 -28.31
C GLY A 23 -54.30 -34.62 -27.02
N ALA A 24 -53.18 -33.91 -27.00
CA ALA A 24 -53.06 -32.65 -26.26
C ALA A 24 -51.88 -31.88 -26.87
N GLN A 25 -52.15 -30.69 -27.42
CA GLN A 25 -51.14 -29.82 -28.02
C GLN A 25 -49.96 -29.64 -27.06
N ALA A 26 -48.80 -30.19 -27.40
CA ALA A 26 -47.54 -29.69 -26.87
C ALA A 26 -47.38 -28.28 -27.45
N SER A 27 -47.66 -27.28 -26.63
CA SER A 27 -47.35 -25.88 -26.91
C SER A 27 -45.90 -25.81 -27.41
N SER A 28 -45.66 -25.14 -28.54
CA SER A 28 -44.31 -24.99 -29.09
C SER A 28 -43.34 -24.39 -28.04
N LYS A 29 -42.02 -24.57 -28.17
CA LYS A 29 -41.04 -23.86 -27.31
C LYS A 29 -41.31 -22.34 -27.26
N ALA A 30 -41.85 -21.77 -28.34
CA ALA A 30 -42.30 -20.38 -28.42
C ALA A 30 -43.59 -20.10 -27.61
N ASP A 31 -44.55 -21.01 -27.56
CA ASP A 31 -45.75 -20.89 -26.72
C ASP A 31 -45.46 -21.07 -25.22
N GLN A 32 -44.40 -21.78 -24.85
CA GLN A 32 -43.95 -21.91 -23.46
C GLN A 32 -43.19 -20.66 -22.97
N GLN A 33 -42.46 -19.99 -23.87
CA GLN A 33 -41.80 -18.71 -23.61
C GLN A 33 -42.81 -17.56 -23.47
N ASN A 34 -43.91 -17.59 -24.23
CA ASN A 34 -45.01 -16.62 -24.14
C ASN A 34 -45.85 -16.71 -22.85
N LYS A 35 -45.72 -17.78 -22.05
CA LYS A 35 -46.42 -17.89 -20.74
C LYS A 35 -45.74 -17.13 -19.62
N VAL A 36 -44.42 -16.91 -19.74
CA VAL A 36 -43.59 -16.25 -18.72
C VAL A 36 -43.47 -14.76 -19.07
N GLY A 37 -44.60 -14.04 -19.08
CA GLY A 37 -44.67 -12.56 -19.16
C GLY A 37 -43.61 -11.85 -20.01
N SER A 38 -43.15 -10.68 -19.55
CA SER A 38 -41.92 -10.04 -20.07
C SER A 38 -40.72 -10.85 -19.59
N ALA A 39 -39.79 -11.17 -20.50
CA ALA A 39 -38.55 -11.88 -20.15
C ALA A 39 -37.67 -11.10 -19.15
N ASP A 40 -37.84 -9.76 -19.12
CA ASP A 40 -37.15 -8.85 -18.22
C ASP A 40 -38.13 -8.10 -17.33
N VAL A 41 -37.85 -8.06 -16.03
CA VAL A 41 -38.64 -7.32 -15.03
C VAL A 41 -37.73 -6.38 -14.23
N GLY A 42 -38.21 -5.15 -13.99
CA GLY A 42 -37.49 -4.16 -13.18
C GLY A 42 -37.73 -4.32 -11.69
N LEU A 43 -36.78 -3.86 -10.88
CA LEU A 43 -36.89 -3.86 -9.42
C LEU A 43 -37.95 -2.87 -8.92
N ASN A 44 -38.83 -3.31 -8.02
CA ASN A 44 -39.73 -2.46 -7.24
C ASN A 44 -39.15 -2.24 -5.84
N GLN A 45 -38.82 -1.00 -5.50
CA GLN A 45 -38.20 -0.62 -4.22
C GLN A 45 -39.23 -0.33 -3.11
N ASN A 46 -40.54 -0.33 -3.42
CA ASN A 46 -41.61 -0.01 -2.47
C ASN A 46 -42.22 -1.25 -1.78
N THR A 47 -41.63 -2.42 -1.99
CA THR A 47 -42.07 -3.69 -1.41
C THR A 47 -41.42 -3.93 -0.05
N LYS A 48 -41.82 -5.00 0.64
CA LYS A 48 -41.21 -5.44 1.90
C LYS A 48 -40.74 -6.89 1.77
N PRO A 49 -39.68 -7.31 2.49
CA PRO A 49 -39.24 -8.69 2.51
C PRO A 49 -40.32 -9.67 2.98
N HIS A 50 -40.42 -10.83 2.34
CA HIS A 50 -41.24 -11.95 2.75
C HIS A 50 -40.56 -12.74 3.88
N LEU A 51 -41.38 -13.34 4.74
CA LEU A 51 -40.93 -14.18 5.84
C LEU A 51 -40.61 -15.61 5.36
N ASP A 52 -39.76 -16.32 6.11
CA ASP A 52 -39.50 -17.74 5.87
C ASP A 52 -40.52 -18.60 6.64
N LYS A 53 -41.11 -19.59 5.97
CA LYS A 53 -42.05 -20.56 6.55
C LYS A 53 -41.33 -21.59 7.44
N LYS A 54 -40.01 -21.75 7.29
CA LYS A 54 -39.16 -22.56 8.16
C LYS A 54 -38.27 -21.62 8.98
N GLY A 55 -38.58 -21.42 10.26
CA GLY A 55 -37.80 -20.56 11.17
C GLY A 55 -36.37 -21.04 11.48
N GLN A 56 -35.56 -21.35 10.46
CA GLN A 56 -34.21 -21.91 10.58
C GLN A 56 -33.17 -21.25 9.66
N GLN A 57 -33.48 -20.15 8.95
CA GLN A 57 -32.49 -19.47 8.11
C GLN A 57 -32.40 -17.98 8.45
N ASN A 58 -31.21 -17.56 8.91
CA ASN A 58 -30.89 -16.17 9.20
C ASN A 58 -30.43 -15.45 7.94
N TYR A 59 -31.35 -15.15 7.02
CA TYR A 59 -31.05 -14.43 5.78
C TYR A 59 -30.57 -12.98 5.97
N LYS A 60 -30.37 -12.54 7.22
CA LYS A 60 -29.83 -11.22 7.56
C LYS A 60 -28.31 -11.23 7.72
N ASN A 61 -27.67 -12.40 7.72
CA ASN A 61 -26.22 -12.51 7.77
C ASN A 61 -25.65 -12.60 6.34
N PRO A 62 -24.80 -11.66 5.89
CA PRO A 62 -24.21 -11.72 4.55
C PRO A 62 -23.31 -12.95 4.32
N ASP A 63 -22.69 -13.48 5.37
CA ASP A 63 -21.78 -14.63 5.28
C ASP A 63 -22.52 -15.94 4.95
N ASP A 64 -23.83 -15.99 5.22
CA ASP A 64 -24.64 -17.17 4.92
C ASP A 64 -24.89 -17.30 3.40
N TYR A 65 -24.68 -16.23 2.60
CA TYR A 65 -24.93 -16.24 1.16
C TYR A 65 -23.74 -16.86 0.40
N PRO A 66 -23.89 -18.07 -0.18
CA PRO A 66 -22.83 -18.67 -0.98
C PRO A 66 -22.58 -17.84 -2.26
N LEU A 67 -21.32 -17.65 -2.62
CA LEU A 67 -20.93 -17.06 -3.89
C LEU A 67 -21.15 -18.07 -5.02
N VAL A 68 -21.85 -17.65 -6.08
CA VAL A 68 -22.17 -18.49 -7.25
C VAL A 68 -21.57 -17.86 -8.50
N GLY A 69 -20.74 -18.62 -9.20
CA GLY A 69 -20.09 -18.22 -10.46
C GLY A 69 -21.00 -18.33 -11.68
N GLU A 70 -20.58 -17.72 -12.78
CA GLU A 70 -21.32 -17.74 -14.04
C GLU A 70 -21.53 -19.17 -14.55
N GLY A 71 -22.78 -19.54 -14.83
CA GLY A 71 -23.16 -20.90 -15.24
C GLY A 71 -23.31 -21.90 -14.10
N GLU A 72 -23.03 -21.51 -12.85
CA GLU A 72 -23.12 -22.39 -11.69
C GLU A 72 -24.53 -22.52 -11.10
N TYR A 73 -24.73 -23.62 -10.40
CA TYR A 73 -25.99 -23.96 -9.76
C TYR A 73 -26.21 -23.13 -8.49
N ALA A 74 -27.29 -22.34 -8.47
CA ALA A 74 -27.61 -21.41 -7.39
C ALA A 74 -28.50 -22.02 -6.30
N GLY A 75 -29.25 -23.09 -6.61
CA GLY A 75 -30.07 -23.81 -5.62
C GLY A 75 -31.35 -24.43 -6.18
N ALA A 76 -32.09 -25.11 -5.30
CA ALA A 76 -33.42 -25.66 -5.59
C ALA A 76 -34.45 -25.21 -4.57
N LEU A 77 -35.65 -24.90 -5.06
CA LEU A 77 -36.82 -24.55 -4.27
C LEU A 77 -37.85 -25.66 -4.37
N LYS A 78 -38.46 -26.04 -3.25
CA LYS A 78 -39.62 -26.94 -3.25
C LYS A 78 -40.87 -26.14 -2.91
N ASP A 79 -41.85 -26.15 -3.82
CA ASP A 79 -43.06 -25.36 -3.68
C ASP A 79 -44.19 -26.07 -2.91
N THR A 80 -45.38 -25.46 -2.81
CA THR A 80 -46.52 -26.08 -2.08
C THR A 80 -47.07 -27.35 -2.72
N TYR A 81 -46.88 -27.54 -4.02
CA TYR A 81 -47.27 -28.73 -4.75
C TYR A 81 -46.22 -29.85 -4.66
N GLY A 82 -45.08 -29.58 -4.03
CA GLY A 82 -43.95 -30.49 -3.90
C GLY A 82 -43.07 -30.55 -5.14
N SER A 83 -43.31 -29.66 -6.11
CA SER A 83 -42.52 -29.50 -7.32
C SER A 83 -41.20 -28.80 -7.00
N TYR A 84 -40.13 -29.20 -7.69
CA TYR A 84 -38.81 -28.58 -7.55
C TYR A 84 -38.56 -27.56 -8.68
N HIS A 85 -38.02 -26.42 -8.30
CA HIS A 85 -37.52 -25.39 -9.20
C HIS A 85 -36.01 -25.30 -9.03
N TYR A 86 -35.27 -25.46 -10.12
CA TYR A 86 -33.81 -25.40 -10.13
C TYR A 86 -33.36 -24.07 -10.72
N LEU A 87 -32.40 -23.43 -10.05
CA LEU A 87 -31.88 -22.12 -10.43
C LEU A 87 -30.40 -22.23 -10.78
N THR A 88 -30.02 -21.65 -11.92
CA THR A 88 -28.63 -21.52 -12.35
C THR A 88 -28.37 -20.05 -12.67
N TYR A 89 -27.34 -19.47 -12.06
CA TYR A 89 -26.92 -18.11 -12.41
C TYR A 89 -26.28 -18.14 -13.80
N LEU A 90 -26.72 -17.26 -14.70
CA LEU A 90 -26.21 -17.24 -16.07
C LEU A 90 -25.27 -16.08 -16.36
N SER A 91 -25.57 -14.87 -15.93
CA SER A 91 -24.69 -13.70 -16.12
C SER A 91 -25.24 -12.46 -15.42
N THR A 92 -24.36 -11.49 -15.18
CA THR A 92 -24.72 -10.10 -14.91
C THR A 92 -24.07 -9.26 -16.00
N ALA A 93 -24.86 -8.53 -16.79
CA ALA A 93 -24.38 -7.84 -17.97
C ALA A 93 -24.99 -6.45 -18.13
N GLU A 94 -24.40 -5.67 -19.04
CA GLU A 94 -24.80 -4.30 -19.32
C GLU A 94 -26.19 -4.31 -19.98
N TYR A 95 -27.16 -3.60 -19.40
CA TYR A 95 -28.48 -3.43 -20.01
C TYR A 95 -28.62 -2.05 -20.66
N SER A 96 -28.14 -1.02 -19.96
CA SER A 96 -28.01 0.37 -20.43
C SER A 96 -27.07 1.14 -19.51
N ASP A 97 -26.67 2.36 -19.87
CA ASP A 97 -25.74 3.19 -19.10
C ASP A 97 -26.02 3.22 -17.58
N THR A 98 -27.29 3.27 -17.18
CA THR A 98 -27.74 3.33 -15.78
C THR A 98 -28.20 1.99 -15.19
N LYS A 99 -28.29 0.91 -15.99
CA LYS A 99 -28.91 -0.36 -15.57
C LYS A 99 -28.10 -1.58 -15.97
N MET A 100 -28.09 -2.57 -15.09
CA MET A 100 -27.55 -3.91 -15.35
C MET A 100 -28.70 -4.93 -15.46
N GLN A 101 -28.43 -6.04 -16.14
CA GLN A 101 -29.34 -7.19 -16.22
C GLN A 101 -28.70 -8.40 -15.56
N LEU A 102 -29.38 -8.94 -14.55
CA LEU A 102 -29.06 -10.23 -13.95
C LEU A 102 -29.90 -11.32 -14.63
N LEU A 103 -29.26 -12.36 -15.14
CA LEU A 103 -29.91 -13.47 -15.84
C LEU A 103 -29.83 -14.77 -15.02
N ILE A 104 -30.98 -15.41 -14.80
CA ILE A 104 -31.09 -16.69 -14.09
C ILE A 104 -31.84 -17.69 -14.96
N ARG A 105 -31.30 -18.89 -15.13
CA ARG A 105 -32.04 -20.00 -15.71
C ARG A 105 -32.90 -20.66 -14.64
N HIS A 106 -34.19 -20.72 -14.89
CA HIS A 106 -35.15 -21.51 -14.13
C HIS A 106 -35.46 -22.81 -14.87
N ALA A 107 -35.47 -23.93 -14.15
CA ALA A 107 -35.93 -25.21 -14.67
C ALA A 107 -36.97 -25.86 -13.76
N CYS A 108 -38.04 -26.39 -14.37
CA CYS A 108 -39.06 -27.17 -13.65
C CYS A 108 -39.63 -28.28 -14.53
N ASN A 109 -39.84 -29.46 -13.95
CA ASN A 109 -40.36 -30.64 -14.66
C ASN A 109 -41.85 -30.92 -14.34
N SER A 110 -42.54 -30.00 -13.65
CA SER A 110 -43.93 -30.14 -13.25
C SER A 110 -44.76 -28.95 -13.71
N SER A 111 -45.97 -29.20 -14.20
CA SER A 111 -46.92 -28.15 -14.56
C SER A 111 -47.84 -27.75 -13.40
N SER A 112 -47.74 -28.45 -12.26
CA SER A 112 -48.47 -28.12 -11.03
C SER A 112 -47.50 -27.44 -10.08
N THR A 113 -47.42 -26.11 -10.18
CA THR A 113 -46.46 -25.31 -9.43
C THR A 113 -47.09 -24.10 -8.77
N ASP A 114 -46.42 -23.56 -7.74
CA ASP A 114 -46.66 -22.19 -7.32
C ASP A 114 -46.37 -21.25 -8.51
N PRO A 115 -47.26 -20.27 -8.81
CA PRO A 115 -47.17 -19.50 -10.04
C PRO A 115 -46.10 -18.41 -10.01
N TYR A 116 -45.59 -17.98 -8.86
CA TYR A 116 -44.68 -16.84 -8.79
C TYR A 116 -43.30 -17.25 -8.28
N LEU A 117 -42.27 -16.94 -9.08
CA LEU A 117 -40.89 -16.93 -8.65
C LEU A 117 -40.51 -15.49 -8.30
N TYR A 118 -40.21 -15.25 -7.04
CA TYR A 118 -40.04 -13.92 -6.47
C TYR A 118 -38.60 -13.74 -6.01
N ALA A 119 -37.92 -12.72 -6.52
CA ALA A 119 -36.54 -12.38 -6.20
C ALA A 119 -36.50 -11.11 -5.35
N GLU A 120 -35.81 -11.19 -4.22
CA GLU A 120 -35.48 -10.09 -3.32
C GLU A 120 -33.99 -9.78 -3.40
N PHE A 121 -33.68 -8.49 -3.39
CA PHE A 121 -32.34 -7.97 -3.61
C PHE A 121 -31.87 -7.19 -2.39
N TYR A 122 -30.62 -7.39 -2.00
CA TYR A 122 -30.04 -6.85 -0.78
C TYR A 122 -28.62 -6.34 -1.03
N THR A 123 -28.21 -5.35 -0.24
CA THR A 123 -26.82 -4.87 -0.11
C THR A 123 -26.27 -5.19 1.29
N ASN A 124 -24.95 -5.29 1.44
CA ASN A 124 -24.28 -5.48 2.72
C ASN A 124 -23.55 -4.20 3.11
N ARG A 125 -24.02 -3.52 4.15
CA ARG A 125 -23.33 -2.36 4.72
C ARG A 125 -22.81 -2.71 6.09
N ASN A 126 -21.48 -2.87 6.21
CA ASN A 126 -20.79 -3.14 7.47
C ASN A 126 -21.34 -4.36 8.24
N GLY A 127 -21.66 -5.45 7.52
CA GLY A 127 -22.19 -6.68 8.11
C GLY A 127 -23.72 -6.69 8.29
N VAL A 128 -24.42 -5.63 7.86
CA VAL A 128 -25.87 -5.52 7.94
C VAL A 128 -26.50 -5.63 6.54
N MET A 129 -27.42 -6.57 6.38
CA MET A 129 -28.18 -6.77 5.14
C MET A 129 -29.32 -5.75 5.01
N ASP A 130 -29.18 -4.81 4.08
CA ASP A 130 -30.17 -3.80 3.72
C ASP A 130 -31.01 -4.27 2.53
N TYR A 131 -32.34 -4.17 2.63
CA TYR A 131 -33.25 -4.54 1.56
C TYR A 131 -33.36 -3.44 0.51
N LEU A 132 -33.15 -3.79 -0.76
CA LEU A 132 -33.19 -2.84 -1.89
C LEU A 132 -34.48 -2.90 -2.69
N GLY A 133 -35.18 -4.04 -2.68
CA GLY A 133 -36.42 -4.21 -3.41
C GLY A 133 -36.64 -5.63 -3.90
N SER A 134 -37.67 -5.81 -4.73
CA SER A 134 -37.99 -7.12 -5.30
C SER A 134 -38.59 -7.06 -6.69
N ALA A 135 -38.54 -8.19 -7.38
CA ALA A 135 -39.15 -8.41 -8.68
C ALA A 135 -39.65 -9.86 -8.79
N TYR A 136 -40.53 -10.15 -9.73
CA TYR A 136 -41.11 -11.49 -9.87
C TYR A 136 -41.38 -11.88 -11.32
N HIS A 137 -41.39 -13.19 -11.56
CA HIS A 137 -41.82 -13.80 -12.80
C HIS A 137 -43.00 -14.74 -12.55
N ASN A 138 -43.99 -14.73 -13.44
CA ASN A 138 -45.07 -15.73 -13.42
C ASN A 138 -44.61 -16.98 -14.19
N ILE A 139 -44.33 -18.04 -13.45
CA ILE A 139 -43.88 -19.35 -13.95
C ILE A 139 -45.00 -20.41 -13.84
N GLY A 140 -46.24 -20.00 -13.57
CA GLY A 140 -47.36 -20.91 -13.36
C GLY A 140 -47.62 -21.83 -14.55
N GLY A 141 -47.57 -23.13 -14.31
CA GLY A 141 -47.80 -24.13 -15.35
C GLY A 141 -46.70 -24.23 -16.41
N PHE A 142 -45.53 -23.63 -16.17
CA PHE A 142 -44.35 -23.76 -17.02
C PHE A 142 -43.60 -25.07 -16.74
N THR A 143 -43.21 -25.78 -17.81
CA THR A 143 -42.33 -26.95 -17.76
C THR A 143 -41.18 -26.79 -18.76
N GLY A 144 -39.96 -27.14 -18.36
CA GLY A 144 -38.76 -26.97 -19.17
C GLY A 144 -37.75 -26.01 -18.54
N ASN A 145 -36.97 -25.32 -19.39
CA ASN A 145 -35.96 -24.34 -18.99
C ASN A 145 -36.30 -22.97 -19.58
N VAL A 146 -36.22 -21.91 -18.78
CA VAL A 146 -36.42 -20.52 -19.21
C VAL A 146 -35.35 -19.62 -18.57
N ASN A 147 -34.86 -18.64 -19.32
CA ASN A 147 -33.99 -17.61 -18.77
C ASN A 147 -34.86 -16.43 -18.31
N LEU A 148 -34.65 -15.99 -17.08
CA LEU A 148 -35.39 -14.92 -16.42
C LEU A 148 -34.43 -13.77 -16.17
N GLY A 149 -34.74 -12.60 -16.73
CA GLY A 149 -33.95 -11.39 -16.56
C GLY A 149 -34.53 -10.48 -15.47
N TYR A 150 -33.63 -9.87 -14.71
CA TYR A 150 -33.93 -8.84 -13.72
C TYR A 150 -33.12 -7.59 -14.04
N THR A 151 -33.79 -6.49 -14.34
CA THR A 151 -33.14 -5.21 -14.61
C THR A 151 -33.01 -4.42 -13.31
N ILE A 152 -31.78 -4.03 -12.98
CA ILE A 152 -31.40 -3.40 -11.70
C ILE A 152 -30.67 -2.10 -12.00
N ASP A 153 -31.00 -1.02 -11.29
CA ASP A 153 -30.27 0.26 -11.42
C ASP A 153 -28.86 0.09 -10.83
N LYS A 154 -27.82 0.46 -11.59
CA LYS A 154 -26.42 0.27 -11.17
C LYS A 154 -26.07 1.03 -9.91
N SER A 155 -26.68 2.20 -9.69
CA SER A 155 -26.46 3.02 -8.48
C SER A 155 -26.87 2.33 -7.18
N LEU A 156 -27.71 1.28 -7.23
CA LEU A 156 -28.07 0.51 -6.05
C LEU A 156 -26.95 -0.42 -5.55
N TYR A 157 -25.98 -0.72 -6.41
CA TYR A 157 -24.88 -1.64 -6.15
C TYR A 157 -23.52 -1.05 -6.55
N GLU A 158 -23.44 0.23 -6.89
CA GLU A 158 -22.20 0.83 -7.41
C GLU A 158 -21.05 0.71 -6.40
N ASN A 159 -21.36 0.62 -5.10
CA ASN A 159 -20.41 0.45 -4.01
C ASN A 159 -20.44 -0.95 -3.38
N ASP A 160 -21.08 -1.93 -4.02
CA ASP A 160 -21.20 -3.30 -3.51
C ASP A 160 -20.54 -4.33 -4.46
N PRO A 161 -19.53 -5.08 -4.00
CA PRO A 161 -18.82 -6.06 -4.85
C PRO A 161 -19.68 -7.28 -5.19
N TYR A 162 -20.77 -7.48 -4.45
CA TYR A 162 -21.68 -8.59 -4.62
C TYR A 162 -23.14 -8.15 -4.66
N ILE A 163 -23.93 -8.80 -5.50
CA ILE A 163 -25.39 -8.69 -5.53
C ILE A 163 -25.94 -9.85 -4.69
N TYR A 164 -26.55 -9.54 -3.54
CA TYR A 164 -27.14 -10.55 -2.65
C TYR A 164 -28.59 -10.79 -3.03
N ILE A 165 -28.92 -12.05 -3.33
CA ILE A 165 -30.21 -12.42 -3.93
C ILE A 165 -30.87 -13.49 -3.07
N ARG A 166 -32.14 -13.29 -2.77
CA ARG A 166 -33.00 -14.31 -2.14
C ARG A 166 -34.17 -14.59 -3.05
N ILE A 167 -34.34 -15.84 -3.46
CA ILE A 167 -35.41 -16.24 -4.39
C ILE A 167 -36.33 -17.25 -3.71
N GLY A 168 -37.63 -16.99 -3.79
CA GLY A 168 -38.65 -17.89 -3.26
C GLY A 168 -39.83 -18.08 -4.19
N THR A 169 -40.63 -19.11 -3.90
CA THR A 169 -41.91 -19.37 -4.58
C THR A 169 -43.09 -18.89 -3.75
N LEU A 170 -44.11 -18.33 -4.41
CA LEU A 170 -45.35 -17.87 -3.79
C LEU A 170 -46.58 -18.42 -4.51
N ARG A 171 -47.59 -18.81 -3.73
CA ARG A 171 -48.88 -19.23 -4.26
C ARG A 171 -49.76 -18.05 -4.65
N SER A 172 -49.67 -16.97 -3.89
CA SER A 172 -50.33 -15.68 -4.13
C SER A 172 -49.41 -14.51 -3.76
N PHE A 173 -49.56 -13.37 -4.43
CA PHE A 173 -48.84 -12.13 -4.05
C PHE A 173 -49.20 -11.61 -2.66
N SER A 174 -50.32 -12.04 -2.09
CA SER A 174 -50.75 -11.69 -0.73
C SER A 174 -50.08 -12.53 0.36
N ASP A 175 -49.35 -13.59 -0.03
CA ASP A 175 -48.74 -14.49 0.94
C ASP A 175 -47.55 -13.80 1.61
N GLN A 176 -47.51 -13.84 2.95
CA GLN A 176 -46.40 -13.24 3.70
C GLN A 176 -45.16 -14.14 3.75
N TYR A 177 -45.28 -15.42 3.37
CA TYR A 177 -44.25 -16.43 3.55
C TYR A 177 -43.92 -17.11 2.23
N PHE A 178 -42.62 -17.30 1.95
CA PHE A 178 -42.19 -18.15 0.84
C PHE A 178 -42.57 -19.61 1.08
N SER A 179 -43.06 -20.29 0.04
CA SER A 179 -43.35 -21.72 0.07
C SER A 179 -42.07 -22.56 0.05
N GLY A 180 -41.08 -22.12 -0.73
CA GLY A 180 -39.70 -22.57 -0.73
C GLY A 180 -38.78 -21.40 -1.03
N VAL A 181 -37.59 -21.37 -0.44
CA VAL A 181 -36.64 -20.25 -0.53
C VAL A 181 -35.19 -20.75 -0.64
N THR A 182 -34.37 -19.99 -1.36
CA THR A 182 -32.90 -20.12 -1.43
C THR A 182 -32.29 -18.73 -1.49
N TYR A 183 -31.01 -18.62 -1.16
CA TYR A 183 -30.25 -17.38 -1.27
C TYR A 183 -28.83 -17.67 -1.74
N PHE A 184 -28.25 -16.69 -2.40
CA PHE A 184 -26.90 -16.72 -2.94
C PHE A 184 -26.46 -15.31 -3.29
N LYS A 185 -25.15 -15.11 -3.45
CA LYS A 185 -24.60 -13.86 -3.96
C LYS A 185 -23.84 -14.10 -5.25
N VAL A 186 -23.81 -13.10 -6.12
CA VAL A 186 -23.04 -13.11 -7.38
C VAL A 186 -22.13 -11.91 -7.43
N ALA A 187 -21.01 -12.01 -8.14
CA ALA A 187 -20.12 -10.87 -8.35
C ALA A 187 -20.85 -9.76 -9.14
N ASN A 188 -20.63 -8.50 -8.74
CA ASN A 188 -21.14 -7.33 -9.44
C ASN A 188 -20.08 -6.82 -10.44
N PRO A 189 -20.24 -7.01 -11.76
CA PRO A 189 -19.27 -6.53 -12.75
C PRO A 189 -19.34 -5.01 -12.98
N PHE A 190 -20.37 -4.35 -12.44
CA PHE A 190 -20.52 -2.89 -12.45
C PHE A 190 -20.20 -2.28 -11.09
N TYR A 191 -19.61 -3.08 -10.21
CA TYR A 191 -19.03 -2.58 -8.98
C TYR A 191 -18.02 -1.51 -9.35
N LYS A 192 -18.34 -0.29 -8.95
CA LYS A 192 -17.45 0.87 -9.04
C LYS A 192 -16.81 1.16 -7.69
N GLY A 193 -17.05 0.31 -6.69
CA GLY A 193 -16.70 0.65 -5.32
C GLY A 193 -15.24 1.02 -5.23
N SER A 194 -14.89 1.58 -4.08
CA SER A 194 -13.57 2.10 -3.74
C SER A 194 -12.39 1.12 -3.90
N GLY A 195 -12.52 -0.01 -4.62
CA GLY A 195 -11.49 -1.01 -4.85
C GLY A 195 -11.42 -1.67 -6.24
N SER A 196 -12.06 -1.17 -7.31
CA SER A 196 -11.67 -1.58 -8.68
C SER A 196 -11.51 -0.38 -9.61
N ASN A 197 -10.27 0.11 -9.64
CA ASN A 197 -9.84 1.25 -10.45
C ASN A 197 -9.92 0.93 -11.94
N ALA A 198 -10.42 1.87 -12.73
CA ALA A 198 -9.92 2.04 -14.09
C ALA A 198 -8.39 2.23 -13.98
N GLY A 199 -7.61 1.22 -14.39
CA GLY A 199 -6.13 1.25 -14.34
C GLY A 199 -5.45 0.13 -13.55
N ASP A 200 -6.19 -0.85 -13.00
CA ASP A 200 -5.57 -1.95 -12.26
C ASP A 200 -4.84 -2.91 -13.25
N THR A 201 -3.51 -2.87 -13.25
CA THR A 201 -2.64 -3.70 -14.10
C THR A 201 -1.80 -4.66 -13.26
N LYS A 202 -1.18 -5.66 -13.88
CA LYS A 202 -0.30 -6.58 -13.15
C LYS A 202 1.02 -5.91 -12.73
N TYR A 203 1.48 -4.93 -13.49
CA TYR A 203 2.81 -4.34 -13.35
C TYR A 203 2.72 -2.83 -13.15
N TYR A 204 3.47 -2.29 -12.19
CA TYR A 204 3.58 -0.85 -11.97
C TYR A 204 5.04 -0.42 -11.93
N GLU A 205 5.28 0.81 -12.36
CA GLU A 205 6.54 1.52 -12.14
C GLU A 205 6.32 2.53 -11.01
N LEU A 206 7.00 2.34 -9.89
CA LEU A 206 7.05 3.29 -8.78
C LEU A 206 8.32 4.14 -8.92
N ILE A 207 8.15 5.45 -8.94
CA ILE A 207 9.24 6.42 -9.07
C ILE A 207 9.24 7.27 -7.82
N SER A 208 10.28 7.14 -7.01
CA SER A 208 10.40 7.81 -5.71
C SER A 208 11.54 8.81 -5.72
N ASN A 209 11.44 9.85 -4.91
CA ASN A 209 12.62 10.62 -4.49
C ASN A 209 12.96 10.21 -3.06
N GLU A 210 14.09 9.53 -2.89
CA GLU A 210 14.53 8.97 -1.61
C GLU A 210 15.30 9.98 -0.74
N SER A 211 15.40 11.24 -1.19
CA SER A 211 15.96 12.32 -0.39
C SER A 211 15.16 12.50 0.92
N THR A 212 15.90 12.62 2.02
CA THR A 212 15.36 12.88 3.36
C THR A 212 15.00 14.36 3.56
N ASP A 213 15.42 15.23 2.64
CA ASP A 213 15.10 16.65 2.66
C ASP A 213 13.87 16.92 1.78
N GLY A 214 12.73 17.19 2.41
CA GLY A 214 11.48 17.51 1.72
C GLY A 214 11.57 18.74 0.80
N SER A 215 12.55 19.62 0.97
CA SER A 215 12.72 20.79 0.11
C SER A 215 13.39 20.46 -1.24
N VAL A 216 14.20 19.41 -1.30
CA VAL A 216 14.89 18.94 -2.51
C VAL A 216 13.85 18.49 -3.52
N SER A 217 13.96 19.00 -4.75
CA SER A 217 13.04 18.68 -5.84
C SER A 217 13.83 18.27 -7.06
N GLU A 218 13.57 17.06 -7.54
CA GLU A 218 14.36 16.46 -8.60
C GLU A 218 13.49 15.99 -9.77
N TYR A 219 14.08 16.03 -10.96
CA TYR A 219 13.42 15.64 -12.19
C TYR A 219 13.31 14.12 -12.25
N THR A 220 12.10 13.61 -12.50
CA THR A 220 11.89 12.17 -12.66
C THR A 220 12.61 11.63 -13.89
N GLY A 221 12.67 12.36 -15.01
CA GLY A 221 13.20 11.86 -16.29
C GLY A 221 12.09 11.82 -17.35
N SER A 222 12.47 11.73 -18.63
CA SER A 222 11.53 11.87 -19.76
C SER A 222 10.92 10.52 -20.21
N PHE A 223 9.60 10.32 -20.11
CA PHE A 223 8.90 9.05 -20.44
C PHE A 223 8.09 9.05 -21.76
N ARG A 224 7.72 7.85 -22.25
CA ARG A 224 6.68 7.63 -23.28
C ARG A 224 5.32 7.34 -22.62
N ILE A 225 4.25 8.02 -23.05
CA ILE A 225 2.89 7.94 -22.45
C ILE A 225 1.94 7.08 -23.31
N ASN A 226 1.11 6.26 -22.67
CA ASN A 226 -0.16 5.75 -23.20
C ASN A 226 -1.32 6.37 -22.36
N ASN A 227 -2.35 6.91 -23.00
CA ASN A 227 -3.20 7.97 -22.43
C ASN A 227 -4.69 7.58 -22.50
N ASP A 228 -5.31 7.26 -21.36
CA ASP A 228 -6.77 7.20 -21.17
C ASP A 228 -7.17 7.85 -19.82
N ALA A 229 -8.25 8.62 -19.85
CA ALA A 229 -8.72 9.73 -18.96
C ALA A 229 -9.04 9.38 -17.47
N TYR A 230 -9.21 10.31 -16.50
CA TYR A 230 -10.22 11.40 -16.33
C TYR A 230 -9.92 12.34 -15.13
N ALA A 231 -10.63 13.47 -15.04
CA ALA A 231 -10.66 14.42 -13.92
C ALA A 231 -12.07 14.63 -13.30
N ASP A 232 -12.08 14.63 -11.95
CA ASP A 232 -12.85 15.27 -10.88
C ASP A 232 -14.38 15.49 -10.87
N SER A 233 -14.98 15.04 -9.75
CA SER A 233 -15.91 15.85 -8.92
C SER A 233 -15.88 15.38 -7.45
N LYS A 234 -15.54 16.27 -6.50
CA LYS A 234 -15.43 15.97 -5.06
C LYS A 234 -16.78 16.13 -4.34
N ASN A 235 -17.29 15.05 -3.75
CA ASN A 235 -18.41 15.06 -2.77
C ASN A 235 -17.94 14.30 -1.51
N LEU A 236 -17.09 14.92 -0.70
CA LEU A 236 -16.59 14.36 0.57
C LEU A 236 -17.40 14.85 1.78
N SER A 237 -17.41 14.07 2.86
CA SER A 237 -17.98 14.46 4.15
C SER A 237 -17.26 15.69 4.74
N PRO A 238 -17.92 16.54 5.54
CA PRO A 238 -17.27 17.68 6.20
C PRO A 238 -16.06 17.29 7.08
N SER A 239 -16.03 16.07 7.60
CA SER A 239 -14.94 15.55 8.43
C SER A 239 -13.63 15.33 7.66
N ALA A 240 -13.70 15.10 6.35
CA ALA A 240 -12.53 14.96 5.46
C ALA A 240 -11.80 16.29 5.19
N TYR A 241 -12.37 17.43 5.59
CA TYR A 241 -11.78 18.76 5.44
C TYR A 241 -11.20 19.32 6.75
N ARG A 242 -11.11 18.50 7.81
CA ARG A 242 -10.52 18.90 9.09
C ARG A 242 -9.02 19.13 8.95
N MET A 243 -8.59 20.34 9.32
CA MET A 243 -7.20 20.77 9.40
C MET A 243 -6.83 21.04 10.85
N ASP A 244 -5.58 20.80 11.22
CA ASP A 244 -4.98 21.35 12.44
C ASP A 244 -4.11 22.59 12.09
N TYR A 245 -4.03 23.54 13.01
CA TYR A 245 -3.25 24.77 12.90
C TYR A 245 -1.97 24.68 13.74
N VAL A 246 -0.84 24.47 13.06
CA VAL A 246 0.49 24.54 13.68
C VAL A 246 0.85 26.00 13.96
N ALA A 247 0.69 26.43 15.21
CA ALA A 247 0.99 27.81 15.61
C ALA A 247 2.51 28.09 15.54
N PRO A 248 2.97 29.05 14.71
CA PRO A 248 4.40 29.32 14.56
C PRO A 248 4.99 29.88 15.86
N PHE A 249 5.88 29.11 16.50
CA PHE A 249 6.63 29.52 17.69
C PHE A 249 8.08 29.03 17.63
N ASP A 250 9.03 29.95 17.71
CA ASP A 250 10.46 29.63 17.66
C ASP A 250 10.94 29.26 19.08
N THR A 251 10.99 27.96 19.36
CA THR A 251 11.39 27.43 20.67
C THR A 251 12.86 27.67 20.96
N GLU A 252 13.76 27.52 19.98
CA GLU A 252 15.20 27.77 20.13
C GLU A 252 15.50 29.20 20.61
N LYS A 253 14.84 30.21 20.03
CA LYS A 253 15.02 31.61 20.44
C LYS A 253 14.44 31.95 21.82
N ASN A 254 13.55 31.11 22.35
CA ASN A 254 12.80 31.37 23.58
C ASN A 254 13.07 30.36 24.72
N GLN A 255 14.05 29.45 24.59
CA GLN A 255 14.40 28.46 25.63
C GLN A 255 14.62 29.07 27.03
N ASN A 256 15.13 30.31 27.10
CA ASN A 256 15.36 31.03 28.36
C ASN A 256 14.08 31.55 29.05
N LYS A 257 12.93 31.51 28.36
CA LYS A 257 11.60 31.91 28.86
C LYS A 257 10.70 30.71 29.16
N ALA A 258 11.19 29.48 28.95
CA ALA A 258 10.49 28.28 29.37
C ALA A 258 10.16 28.38 30.86
N LEU A 259 8.93 28.00 31.23
CA LEU A 259 8.49 28.00 32.62
C LEU A 259 9.34 27.01 33.42
N LYS A 260 10.29 27.53 34.19
CA LYS A 260 11.11 26.70 35.07
C LYS A 260 10.23 26.18 36.20
N LYS A 261 10.31 24.86 36.44
CA LYS A 261 9.64 24.08 37.50
C LYS A 261 9.71 24.70 38.92
N GLU A 262 10.61 25.66 39.14
CA GLU A 262 10.92 26.24 40.46
C GLU A 262 10.38 27.67 40.70
N THR A 263 9.71 28.29 39.72
CA THR A 263 9.05 29.60 39.94
C THR A 263 7.61 29.38 40.40
N LYS A 264 7.41 29.32 41.71
CA LYS A 264 6.09 29.23 42.36
C LYS A 264 5.19 30.42 41.96
N SER A 265 4.37 30.25 40.95
CA SER A 265 3.10 30.97 40.84
C SER A 265 1.99 29.96 41.11
N ILE A 266 1.60 29.80 42.38
CA ILE A 266 0.38 29.09 42.72
C ILE A 266 -0.76 29.91 42.11
N LYS A 267 -1.21 29.54 40.90
CA LYS A 267 -2.38 30.16 40.28
C LYS A 267 -3.62 29.74 41.07
N LYS A 268 -4.64 30.59 41.05
CA LYS A 268 -5.90 30.42 41.79
C LYS A 268 -6.54 29.06 41.42
N ASP A 269 -6.88 28.25 42.42
CA ASP A 269 -7.74 27.07 42.22
C ASP A 269 -9.13 27.56 41.78
N TYR A 270 -9.48 27.31 40.52
CA TYR A 270 -10.77 27.68 39.96
C TYR A 270 -11.83 26.64 40.33
N VAL A 271 -13.01 27.12 40.68
CA VAL A 271 -14.19 26.28 40.94
C VAL A 271 -15.23 26.50 39.86
N LYS A 272 -16.05 25.48 39.61
CA LYS A 272 -17.15 25.54 38.62
C LYS A 272 -18.00 26.81 38.83
N GLY A 273 -18.26 27.52 37.73
CA GLY A 273 -18.93 28.81 37.71
C GLY A 273 -17.99 30.03 37.73
N ASP A 274 -16.70 29.85 38.03
CA ASP A 274 -15.71 30.92 37.86
C ASP A 274 -15.55 31.29 36.38
N SER A 275 -15.33 32.58 36.11
CA SER A 275 -14.93 33.06 34.79
C SER A 275 -13.51 33.58 34.80
N LYS A 276 -12.76 33.37 33.72
CA LYS A 276 -11.44 33.98 33.49
C LYS A 276 -11.25 34.37 32.03
N SER A 277 -10.33 35.30 31.81
CA SER A 277 -9.93 35.72 30.47
C SER A 277 -8.83 34.80 29.94
N PHE A 278 -8.95 34.43 28.67
CA PHE A 278 -7.96 33.68 27.92
C PHE A 278 -7.45 34.50 26.75
N TYR A 279 -6.18 34.35 26.40
CA TYR A 279 -5.67 34.81 25.11
C TYR A 279 -5.98 33.77 24.05
N VAL A 280 -6.50 34.22 22.90
CA VAL A 280 -6.79 33.39 21.73
C VAL A 280 -6.29 34.08 20.46
N GLN A 281 -5.99 33.28 19.45
CA GLN A 281 -5.58 33.77 18.14
C GLN A 281 -6.76 33.71 17.17
N ASN A 282 -6.97 34.77 16.40
CA ASN A 282 -7.77 34.71 15.19
C ASN A 282 -6.89 34.11 14.09
N LEU A 283 -7.26 32.94 13.58
CA LEU A 283 -6.46 32.17 12.62
C LEU A 283 -6.60 32.71 11.19
N GLU A 284 -7.65 33.49 10.90
CA GLU A 284 -7.80 34.22 9.64
C GLU A 284 -6.84 35.43 9.56
N THR A 285 -6.72 36.21 10.64
CA THR A 285 -5.94 37.46 10.65
C THR A 285 -4.58 37.35 11.33
N ASN A 286 -4.32 36.25 12.04
CA ASN A 286 -3.20 36.06 12.97
C ASN A 286 -3.14 37.06 14.14
N GLU A 287 -4.24 37.76 14.42
CA GLU A 287 -4.30 38.71 15.53
C GLU A 287 -4.65 38.03 16.86
N PHE A 288 -3.99 38.46 17.93
CA PHE A 288 -4.28 38.00 19.29
C PHE A 288 -5.34 38.88 19.97
N SER A 289 -6.30 38.23 20.61
CA SER A 289 -7.33 38.91 21.41
C SER A 289 -7.55 38.18 22.73
N SER A 290 -8.39 38.73 23.60
CA SER A 290 -8.80 38.05 24.82
C SER A 290 -10.29 37.81 24.85
N ILE A 291 -10.68 36.58 25.21
CA ILE A 291 -12.07 36.17 25.40
C ILE A 291 -12.31 35.79 26.86
N SER A 292 -13.53 35.99 27.35
CA SER A 292 -13.95 35.54 28.69
C SER A 292 -14.64 34.20 28.59
N ALA A 293 -14.23 33.22 29.38
CA ALA A 293 -14.86 31.90 29.42
C ALA A 293 -15.20 31.49 30.86
N THR A 294 -16.24 30.68 31.00
CA THR A 294 -16.73 30.18 32.30
C THR A 294 -16.38 28.71 32.46
N LEU A 295 -15.91 28.33 33.63
CA LEU A 295 -15.59 26.94 33.98
C LEU A 295 -16.88 26.15 34.20
N LEU A 296 -17.24 25.27 33.27
CA LEU A 296 -18.47 24.46 33.35
C LEU A 296 -18.23 23.04 33.84
N TYR A 297 -17.00 22.54 33.71
CA TYR A 297 -16.57 21.24 34.25
C TYR A 297 -15.16 21.33 34.84
N SER A 298 -14.95 20.77 36.02
CA SER A 298 -13.62 20.58 36.60
C SER A 298 -13.54 19.16 37.14
N GLY A 299 -12.64 18.39 36.56
CA GLY A 299 -12.47 16.97 36.79
C GLY A 299 -11.15 16.61 37.45
N ALA A 300 -10.71 15.37 37.27
CA ALA A 300 -9.45 14.89 37.84
C ALA A 300 -8.25 15.41 37.06
N HIS A 301 -8.35 15.45 35.72
CA HIS A 301 -7.25 15.78 34.81
C HIS A 301 -7.56 16.98 33.92
N ALA A 302 -8.83 17.39 33.78
CA ALA A 302 -9.21 18.52 32.93
C ALA A 302 -10.12 19.56 33.58
N ASN A 303 -10.00 20.79 33.08
CA ASN A 303 -10.95 21.89 33.25
C ASN A 303 -11.55 22.25 31.88
N VAL A 304 -12.87 22.25 31.74
CA VAL A 304 -13.56 22.67 30.50
C VAL A 304 -14.11 24.08 30.68
N TRP A 305 -13.56 25.00 29.89
CA TRP A 305 -13.90 26.41 29.84
C TRP A 305 -14.70 26.71 28.59
N VAL A 306 -15.81 27.45 28.74
CA VAL A 306 -16.74 27.69 27.64
C VAL A 306 -16.95 29.19 27.45
N ASN A 307 -16.71 29.66 26.23
CA ASN A 307 -17.04 31.02 25.83
C ASN A 307 -18.52 31.13 25.45
N ASN A 308 -19.16 32.26 25.77
CA ASN A 308 -20.51 32.64 25.32
C ASN A 308 -21.67 31.64 25.51
N ASN A 309 -21.49 30.60 26.35
CA ASN A 309 -22.39 29.45 26.43
C ASN A 309 -22.53 28.70 25.08
N ASP A 310 -21.46 28.65 24.29
CA ASP A 310 -21.41 27.96 23.00
C ASP A 310 -21.74 26.46 23.14
N ILE A 311 -21.48 25.88 24.32
CA ILE A 311 -22.01 24.60 24.78
C ILE A 311 -22.63 24.74 26.17
N THR A 312 -23.57 23.86 26.48
CA THR A 312 -24.26 23.78 27.77
C THR A 312 -23.39 23.15 28.86
N GLU A 313 -23.81 23.29 30.11
CA GLU A 313 -23.14 22.68 31.26
C GLU A 313 -23.10 21.14 31.18
N ASP A 314 -24.18 20.52 30.69
CA ASP A 314 -24.27 19.06 30.53
C ASP A 314 -23.34 18.58 29.40
N GLU A 315 -23.28 19.31 28.28
CA GLU A 315 -22.35 19.05 27.17
C GLU A 315 -20.89 19.21 27.60
N ALA A 316 -20.55 20.27 28.33
CA ALA A 316 -19.21 20.45 28.90
C ALA A 316 -18.85 19.34 29.89
N ALA A 317 -19.82 18.85 30.68
CA ALA A 317 -19.62 17.74 31.58
C ALA A 317 -19.44 16.39 30.85
N LEU A 318 -20.12 16.17 29.72
CA LEU A 318 -19.89 14.99 28.87
C LEU A 318 -18.47 15.00 28.31
N LEU A 319 -18.06 16.13 27.73
CA LEU A 319 -16.73 16.33 27.16
C LEU A 319 -15.63 16.10 28.21
N GLY A 320 -15.72 16.78 29.35
CA GLY A 320 -14.71 16.66 30.39
C GLY A 320 -14.63 15.28 31.04
N LYS A 321 -15.76 14.58 31.19
CA LYS A 321 -15.77 13.20 31.70
C LYS A 321 -15.17 12.22 30.70
N GLU A 322 -15.43 12.39 29.41
CA GLU A 322 -14.82 11.53 28.39
C GLU A 322 -13.30 11.70 28.39
N PHE A 323 -12.83 12.96 28.51
CA PHE A 323 -11.41 13.26 28.61
C PHE A 323 -10.77 12.59 29.84
N ASP A 324 -11.29 12.85 31.04
CA ASP A 324 -10.73 12.31 32.28
C ASP A 324 -10.73 10.78 32.31
N ASN A 325 -11.81 10.15 31.85
CA ASN A 325 -12.01 8.71 32.05
C ASN A 325 -11.39 7.86 30.94
N LYS A 326 -11.20 8.39 29.73
CA LYS A 326 -10.73 7.63 28.57
C LYS A 326 -9.55 8.28 27.86
N ILE A 327 -9.72 9.50 27.32
CA ILE A 327 -8.72 10.11 26.44
C ILE A 327 -7.40 10.36 27.17
N TYR A 328 -7.44 10.93 28.37
CA TYR A 328 -6.24 11.21 29.16
C TYR A 328 -5.39 9.95 29.35
N ARG A 329 -6.02 8.84 29.73
CA ARG A 329 -5.32 7.57 29.92
C ARG A 329 -4.84 6.98 28.60
N SER A 330 -5.67 7.01 27.55
CA SER A 330 -5.31 6.53 26.21
C SER A 330 -3.99 7.14 25.77
N ASP A 331 -3.87 8.46 25.84
CA ASP A 331 -2.71 9.15 25.28
C ASP A 331 -1.50 9.06 26.23
N VAL A 332 -1.73 9.13 27.54
CA VAL A 332 -0.64 8.97 28.52
C VAL A 332 0.02 7.59 28.45
N ASP A 333 -0.79 6.54 28.32
CA ASP A 333 -0.30 5.16 28.24
C ASP A 333 0.54 4.97 26.96
N ASN A 334 0.15 5.58 25.83
CA ASN A 334 0.77 5.36 24.51
C ASN A 334 1.85 6.38 24.09
N PHE A 335 1.84 7.61 24.61
CA PHE A 335 2.74 8.68 24.14
C PHE A 335 3.60 9.30 25.24
N GLY A 336 3.13 9.34 26.49
CA GLY A 336 3.89 9.89 27.61
C GLY A 336 3.09 10.89 28.44
N MET A 337 3.76 11.58 29.38
CA MET A 337 3.09 12.52 30.27
C MET A 337 3.01 13.93 29.64
N PRO A 338 1.95 14.71 29.88
CA PRO A 338 1.96 16.13 29.59
C PRO A 338 2.85 16.89 30.59
N SER A 339 3.06 18.19 30.36
CA SER A 339 3.64 19.09 31.34
C SER A 339 2.65 19.42 32.47
N ASP A 340 3.12 20.13 33.49
CA ASP A 340 2.29 20.75 34.54
C ASP A 340 2.96 22.08 34.95
N VAL A 341 3.02 23.01 34.00
CA VAL A 341 3.78 24.27 34.11
C VAL A 341 3.16 25.23 35.13
N ASP A 342 1.84 25.14 35.33
CA ASP A 342 1.12 25.96 36.29
C ASP A 342 0.85 25.24 37.64
N GLN A 343 1.29 23.99 37.76
CA GLN A 343 1.26 23.15 38.98
C GLN A 343 -0.15 22.92 39.55
N ASN A 344 -1.17 22.94 38.69
CA ASN A 344 -2.54 22.67 39.09
C ASN A 344 -2.94 21.18 38.85
N GLY A 345 -2.10 20.42 38.13
CA GLY A 345 -2.30 19.00 37.83
C GLY A 345 -3.39 18.71 36.78
N LYS A 346 -3.85 19.72 36.05
CA LYS A 346 -4.96 19.66 35.09
C LYS A 346 -4.65 20.43 33.80
N VAL A 347 -5.13 19.87 32.69
CA VAL A 347 -5.16 20.56 31.40
C VAL A 347 -6.42 21.43 31.29
N ASN A 348 -6.32 22.54 30.57
CA ASN A 348 -7.46 23.39 30.24
C ASN A 348 -7.92 23.08 28.81
N ILE A 349 -9.22 22.82 28.65
CA ILE A 349 -9.88 22.66 27.36
C ILE A 349 -10.74 23.91 27.17
N LEU A 350 -10.38 24.77 26.21
CA LEU A 350 -11.14 25.98 25.90
C LEU A 350 -12.04 25.76 24.68
N CYS A 351 -13.35 25.65 24.92
CA CYS A 351 -14.37 25.53 23.89
C CYS A 351 -14.88 26.92 23.49
N TYR A 352 -14.70 27.27 22.22
CA TYR A 352 -15.23 28.50 21.63
C TYR A 352 -15.40 28.36 20.11
N ASN A 353 -16.12 29.27 19.47
CA ASN A 353 -16.14 29.36 18.01
C ASN A 353 -14.81 29.91 17.47
N ILE A 354 -13.95 29.02 16.95
CA ILE A 354 -12.62 29.42 16.45
C ILE A 354 -12.79 30.32 15.23
N GLN A 355 -12.06 31.44 15.22
CA GLN A 355 -12.11 32.37 14.09
C GLN A 355 -11.09 31.92 13.04
N ASP A 356 -11.50 31.04 12.14
CA ASP A 356 -10.66 30.38 11.14
C ASP A 356 -11.04 30.70 9.68
N GLY A 357 -12.00 31.60 9.49
CA GLY A 357 -12.52 31.99 8.18
C GLY A 357 -13.56 31.01 7.60
N PHE A 358 -14.00 29.99 8.35
CA PHE A 358 -15.05 29.08 7.90
C PHE A 358 -16.40 29.80 7.76
N SER A 359 -16.94 29.82 6.53
CA SER A 359 -18.21 30.48 6.21
C SER A 359 -19.33 29.51 5.77
N GLY A 360 -19.21 28.22 6.12
CA GLY A 360 -20.23 27.19 5.84
C GLY A 360 -19.82 26.08 4.86
N SER A 361 -18.63 26.14 4.25
CA SER A 361 -18.05 25.09 3.40
C SER A 361 -16.54 25.23 3.27
N GLY A 362 -15.81 24.12 3.08
CA GLY A 362 -14.35 24.10 2.93
C GLY A 362 -13.63 23.57 4.16
N GLY A 363 -12.29 23.73 4.18
CA GLY A 363 -11.46 23.40 5.34
C GLY A 363 -11.75 24.28 6.54
N TYR A 364 -11.60 23.71 7.73
CA TYR A 364 -11.76 24.42 9.00
C TYR A 364 -10.81 23.83 10.05
N VAL A 365 -10.53 24.60 11.08
CA VAL A 365 -9.66 24.22 12.19
C VAL A 365 -10.52 23.63 13.31
N ALA A 366 -10.40 22.32 13.52
CA ALA A 366 -11.21 21.60 14.51
C ALA A 366 -10.73 21.86 15.95
N GLY A 367 -9.43 22.02 16.11
CA GLY A 367 -8.76 22.33 17.37
C GLY A 367 -7.38 22.89 17.06
N TYR A 368 -6.71 23.37 18.10
CA TYR A 368 -5.28 23.60 18.02
C TYR A 368 -4.65 23.55 19.41
N PHE A 369 -3.37 23.21 19.43
CA PHE A 369 -2.47 23.40 20.56
C PHE A 369 -1.44 24.47 20.22
N SER A 370 -1.15 25.36 21.18
CA SER A 370 -0.10 26.37 21.00
C SER A 370 0.99 26.21 22.06
N PRO A 371 2.21 25.81 21.68
CA PRO A 371 3.32 25.69 22.62
C PRO A 371 3.63 26.98 23.38
N ARG A 372 3.31 28.14 22.79
CA ARG A 372 3.43 29.47 23.41
C ARG A 372 2.79 29.52 24.80
N ASP A 373 1.66 28.85 24.98
CA ASP A 373 0.92 28.85 26.24
C ASP A 373 1.67 28.17 27.40
N LEU A 374 2.75 27.44 27.10
CA LEU A 374 3.64 26.84 28.09
C LEU A 374 4.84 27.74 28.50
N TYR A 375 4.87 29.00 28.04
CA TYR A 375 5.96 29.94 28.27
C TYR A 375 5.48 31.24 28.93
N HIS A 376 6.35 31.91 29.70
CA HIS A 376 6.16 33.31 30.10
C HIS A 376 6.38 34.22 28.88
N TYR A 377 5.34 34.41 28.07
CA TYR A 377 5.41 35.12 26.80
C TYR A 377 4.18 36.01 26.58
N SER A 378 4.29 37.04 25.76
CA SER A 378 3.14 37.88 25.39
C SER A 378 2.04 37.02 24.76
N TYR A 379 0.79 37.22 25.19
CA TYR A 379 -0.37 36.46 24.72
C TYR A 379 -0.30 34.95 25.03
N SER A 380 0.45 34.57 26.06
CA SER A 380 0.43 33.24 26.65
C SER A 380 -0.61 33.15 27.76
N ASN A 381 -1.28 32.01 27.87
CA ASN A 381 -2.12 31.65 29.00
C ASN A 381 -1.32 31.05 30.17
N GLU A 382 -0.04 30.73 29.94
CA GLU A 382 0.91 30.20 30.92
C GLU A 382 0.34 28.98 31.67
N SER A 383 -0.21 28.01 30.93
CA SER A 383 -0.85 26.79 31.42
C SER A 383 -0.92 25.74 30.32
N GLU A 384 -1.06 24.46 30.69
CA GLU A 384 -1.52 23.42 29.79
C GLU A 384 -2.91 23.78 29.26
N ILE A 385 -2.99 24.20 28.00
CA ILE A 385 -4.24 24.53 27.33
C ILE A 385 -4.20 24.11 25.87
N PHE A 386 -5.32 23.57 25.41
CA PHE A 386 -5.62 23.45 23.99
C PHE A 386 -7.06 23.89 23.73
N TYR A 387 -7.33 24.18 22.46
CA TYR A 387 -8.50 24.91 22.01
C TYR A 387 -9.35 23.99 21.13
N ILE A 388 -10.65 24.00 21.35
CA ILE A 388 -11.58 23.13 20.63
C ILE A 388 -12.68 23.98 20.02
N ASP A 389 -12.87 23.77 18.73
CA ASP A 389 -13.90 24.46 17.99
C ASP A 389 -15.30 23.97 18.35
N THR A 390 -16.22 24.91 18.46
CA THR A 390 -17.65 24.63 18.65
C THR A 390 -18.45 24.79 17.35
N TYR A 391 -17.89 25.41 16.32
CA TYR A 391 -18.52 25.61 15.01
C TYR A 391 -17.49 25.67 13.87
N PRO A 392 -17.47 24.71 12.92
CA PRO A 392 -18.49 23.69 12.68
C PRO A 392 -18.27 22.35 13.39
N LEU A 393 -17.20 22.13 14.15
CA LEU A 393 -16.82 20.79 14.66
C LEU A 393 -17.96 20.09 15.41
N MET A 394 -18.58 20.78 16.38
CA MET A 394 -19.69 20.22 17.18
C MET A 394 -21.06 20.39 16.51
N GLY A 395 -21.09 20.70 15.21
CA GLY A 395 -22.29 20.91 14.43
C GLY A 395 -22.60 22.39 14.17
N MET A 396 -23.19 22.63 12.99
CA MET A 396 -23.54 23.98 12.52
C MET A 396 -24.86 24.52 13.10
N SER A 397 -25.58 23.71 13.88
CA SER A 397 -26.87 24.10 14.47
C SER A 397 -26.69 24.71 15.86
N ALA A 398 -27.78 25.25 16.43
CA ALA A 398 -27.79 25.72 17.81
C ALA A 398 -27.64 24.57 18.82
N THR A 399 -28.04 23.34 18.45
CA THR A 399 -27.77 22.13 19.23
C THR A 399 -26.40 21.60 18.85
N LYS A 400 -25.58 21.28 19.85
CA LYS A 400 -24.22 20.78 19.65
C LYS A 400 -24.14 19.28 19.92
N ASP A 401 -23.29 18.61 19.17
CA ASP A 401 -22.89 17.23 19.44
C ASP A 401 -21.41 17.23 19.84
N VAL A 402 -21.15 17.29 21.14
CA VAL A 402 -19.78 17.31 21.69
C VAL A 402 -19.02 16.02 21.43
N SER A 403 -19.71 14.92 21.10
CA SER A 403 -19.02 13.65 20.79
C SER A 403 -18.20 13.72 19.51
N GLN A 404 -18.55 14.65 18.60
CA GLN A 404 -17.76 14.92 17.39
C GLN A 404 -16.36 15.48 17.71
N ALA A 405 -16.18 16.08 18.88
CA ALA A 405 -14.89 16.64 19.29
C ALA A 405 -13.96 15.61 19.95
N TYR A 406 -14.43 14.41 20.28
CA TYR A 406 -13.65 13.49 21.11
C TYR A 406 -12.34 13.03 20.46
N SER A 407 -12.31 12.78 19.14
CA SER A 407 -11.05 12.44 18.46
C SER A 407 -10.10 13.64 18.44
N THR A 408 -10.62 14.85 18.18
CA THR A 408 -9.86 16.11 18.24
C THR A 408 -9.27 16.36 19.63
N LEU A 409 -9.97 16.01 20.72
CA LEU A 409 -9.40 16.10 22.07
C LEU A 409 -8.17 15.22 22.25
N ALA A 410 -8.17 14.01 21.69
CA ALA A 410 -7.02 13.11 21.73
C ALA A 410 -5.87 13.65 20.86
N HIS A 411 -6.20 14.17 19.66
CA HIS A 411 -5.25 14.81 18.74
C HIS A 411 -4.50 15.97 19.42
N GLU A 412 -5.23 16.96 19.95
CA GLU A 412 -4.61 18.14 20.57
C GLU A 412 -3.82 17.81 21.85
N PHE A 413 -4.31 16.81 22.61
CA PHE A 413 -3.61 16.37 23.81
C PHE A 413 -2.31 15.62 23.47
N GLN A 414 -2.28 14.89 22.36
CA GLN A 414 -1.08 14.25 21.84
C GLN A 414 -0.01 15.29 21.51
N HIS A 415 -0.33 16.37 20.78
CA HIS A 415 0.63 17.45 20.50
C HIS A 415 1.27 18.01 21.78
N MET A 416 0.44 18.27 22.81
CA MET A 416 0.92 18.75 24.10
C MET A 416 1.87 17.75 24.78
N ILE A 417 1.53 16.45 24.75
CA ILE A 417 2.40 15.40 25.29
C ILE A 417 3.71 15.35 24.51
N ASN A 418 3.66 15.33 23.17
CA ASN A 418 4.85 15.24 22.33
C ASN A 418 5.79 16.41 22.57
N PHE A 419 5.24 17.63 22.59
CA PHE A 419 6.00 18.84 22.89
C PHE A 419 6.67 18.76 24.27
N ASN A 420 5.94 18.34 25.31
CA ASN A 420 6.54 18.18 26.64
C ASN A 420 7.67 17.14 26.64
N GLN A 421 7.45 15.97 26.02
CA GLN A 421 8.45 14.89 26.01
C GLN A 421 9.72 15.28 25.23
N LYS A 422 9.60 15.97 24.08
CA LYS A 422 10.75 16.39 23.28
C LYS A 422 11.43 17.64 23.85
N VAL A 423 10.66 18.69 24.13
CA VAL A 423 11.23 20.00 24.46
C VAL A 423 11.57 20.11 25.95
N PHE A 424 10.66 19.75 26.85
CA PHE A 424 10.89 19.95 28.29
C PHE A 424 11.60 18.78 28.97
N VAL A 425 11.28 17.54 28.60
CA VAL A 425 11.90 16.35 29.21
C VAL A 425 13.26 16.07 28.60
N GLN A 426 13.38 16.10 27.26
CA GLN A 426 14.65 15.79 26.57
C GLN A 426 15.51 17.01 26.28
N GLY A 427 14.94 18.23 26.26
CA GLY A 427 15.70 19.45 25.96
C GLY A 427 16.01 19.63 24.48
N LEU A 428 15.17 19.06 23.60
CA LEU A 428 15.29 19.12 22.15
C LEU A 428 14.42 20.23 21.54
N THR A 429 14.43 20.34 20.22
CA THR A 429 13.48 21.15 19.45
C THR A 429 12.16 20.41 19.26
N ASP A 430 11.21 21.10 18.64
CA ASP A 430 9.92 20.57 18.25
C ASP A 430 10.12 19.45 17.20
N THR A 431 9.18 18.51 17.19
CA THR A 431 9.14 17.41 16.22
C THR A 431 8.81 17.94 14.83
N ASP A 432 9.42 17.36 13.79
CA ASP A 432 9.05 17.64 12.40
C ASP A 432 7.54 17.51 12.20
N THR A 433 6.92 18.50 11.55
CA THR A 433 5.45 18.62 11.45
C THR A 433 4.76 17.34 10.98
N TRP A 434 5.30 16.68 9.96
CA TRP A 434 4.70 15.45 9.42
C TRP A 434 4.67 14.31 10.44
N MET A 435 5.69 14.24 11.31
CA MET A 435 5.78 13.23 12.35
C MET A 435 4.90 13.60 13.55
N ASP A 436 4.85 14.89 13.91
CA ASP A 436 3.96 15.40 14.96
C ASP A 436 2.49 15.10 14.63
N GLU A 437 2.04 15.49 13.44
CA GLU A 437 0.67 15.24 12.97
C GLU A 437 0.35 13.75 12.80
N GLY A 438 1.32 12.98 12.30
CA GLY A 438 1.19 11.53 12.21
C GLY A 438 0.95 10.87 13.57
N LEU A 439 1.65 11.33 14.61
CA LEU A 439 1.47 10.83 15.98
C LEU A 439 0.12 11.26 16.57
N SER A 440 -0.35 12.48 16.31
CA SER A 440 -1.66 12.95 16.76
C SER A 440 -2.82 12.18 16.11
N MET A 441 -2.73 11.89 14.80
CA MET A 441 -3.70 11.02 14.13
C MET A 441 -3.61 9.56 14.61
N ALA A 442 -2.44 9.08 15.02
CA ALA A 442 -2.34 7.80 15.71
C ALA A 442 -3.09 7.82 17.06
N ALA A 443 -3.07 8.94 17.82
CA ALA A 443 -3.87 9.08 19.03
C ALA A 443 -5.37 9.01 18.74
N GLU A 444 -5.84 9.67 17.67
CA GLU A 444 -7.24 9.56 17.22
C GLU A 444 -7.65 8.11 16.97
N GLN A 445 -6.85 7.34 16.23
CA GLN A 445 -7.16 5.93 15.94
C GLN A 445 -7.10 5.05 17.20
N ILE A 446 -6.12 5.27 18.08
CA ILE A 446 -6.01 4.51 19.32
C ILE A 446 -7.22 4.76 20.22
N TYR A 447 -7.64 6.02 20.35
CA TYR A 447 -8.80 6.40 21.15
C TYR A 447 -10.11 5.83 20.57
N THR A 448 -10.32 6.01 19.27
CA THR A 448 -11.56 5.55 18.59
C THR A 448 -11.60 4.04 18.42
N GLY A 449 -10.44 3.37 18.40
CA GLY A 449 -10.32 1.95 18.12
C GLY A 449 -10.62 1.60 16.65
N ALA A 450 -10.65 2.59 15.75
CA ALA A 450 -11.03 2.41 14.36
C ALA A 450 -10.11 3.22 13.42
N PRO A 451 -9.85 2.72 12.19
CA PRO A 451 -9.12 3.46 11.18
C PRO A 451 -9.76 4.82 10.86
N LEU A 452 -8.94 5.82 10.58
CA LEU A 452 -9.39 7.15 10.16
C LEU A 452 -9.83 7.14 8.69
N ASN A 453 -11.06 6.67 8.44
CA ASN A 453 -11.62 6.57 7.10
C ASN A 453 -11.61 7.89 6.34
N ASP A 454 -11.80 9.04 7.01
CA ASP A 454 -11.71 10.36 6.37
C ASP A 454 -10.35 10.59 5.70
N ARG A 455 -9.25 10.12 6.31
CA ARG A 455 -7.88 10.25 5.76
C ARG A 455 -7.65 9.29 4.60
N ILE A 456 -8.24 8.09 4.66
CA ILE A 456 -8.24 7.11 3.56
C ILE A 456 -9.03 7.65 2.37
N ASP A 457 -10.21 8.22 2.62
CA ASP A 457 -11.07 8.81 1.60
C ASP A 457 -10.41 10.01 0.93
N TYR A 458 -9.75 10.89 1.70
CA TYR A 458 -9.01 12.02 1.12
C TYR A 458 -7.84 11.53 0.25
N TYR A 459 -7.07 10.53 0.70
CA TYR A 459 -6.02 9.90 -0.13
C TYR A 459 -6.60 9.38 -1.47
N ASN A 460 -7.75 8.71 -1.40
CA ASN A 460 -8.41 8.11 -2.55
C ASN A 460 -8.84 9.13 -3.59
N GLU A 461 -9.33 10.29 -3.16
CA GLU A 461 -9.85 11.32 -4.07
C GLU A 461 -8.80 12.36 -4.48
N ASP A 462 -7.62 12.41 -3.85
CA ASP A 462 -6.71 13.53 -4.06
C ASP A 462 -5.82 13.43 -5.32
N ALA A 463 -5.77 14.51 -6.10
CA ALA A 463 -5.03 14.59 -7.34
C ALA A 463 -3.55 14.95 -7.13
N ASP A 464 -3.19 15.64 -6.06
CA ASP A 464 -1.81 16.08 -5.82
C ASP A 464 -0.95 14.94 -5.28
N ILE A 465 -1.52 14.03 -4.47
CA ILE A 465 -0.91 12.74 -4.15
C ILE A 465 -0.60 11.95 -5.43
N THR A 466 -1.48 11.97 -6.43
CA THR A 466 -1.25 11.32 -7.74
C THR A 466 -0.05 11.95 -8.48
N LYS A 467 0.21 13.25 -8.25
CA LYS A 467 1.33 14.00 -8.84
C LYS A 467 2.60 13.97 -7.96
N GLY A 468 2.65 13.11 -6.96
CA GLY A 468 3.85 12.88 -6.17
C GLY A 468 4.02 13.78 -4.95
N HIS A 469 2.91 14.20 -4.35
CA HIS A 469 2.93 14.94 -3.07
C HIS A 469 3.83 14.26 -2.04
N SER A 470 4.72 15.04 -1.43
CA SER A 470 5.62 14.57 -0.38
C SER A 470 4.96 14.74 0.98
N LEU A 471 5.12 13.75 1.87
CA LEU A 471 4.73 13.91 3.26
C LEU A 471 5.76 14.73 4.06
N LEU A 472 7.04 14.72 3.65
CA LEU A 472 8.13 15.47 4.31
C LEU A 472 8.06 16.98 4.03
N TYR A 473 7.53 17.37 2.89
CA TYR A 473 7.31 18.78 2.54
C TYR A 473 5.91 19.22 2.95
N TRP A 474 5.81 19.95 4.06
CA TRP A 474 4.53 20.46 4.55
C TRP A 474 4.06 21.67 3.72
N ASP A 475 3.08 21.46 2.85
CA ASP A 475 2.66 22.47 1.88
C ASP A 475 1.59 23.42 2.46
N TYR A 476 2.03 24.36 3.32
CA TYR A 476 1.15 25.34 3.97
C TYR A 476 0.37 26.25 2.99
N ALA A 477 0.81 26.35 1.73
CA ALA A 477 0.19 27.17 0.70
C ALA A 477 -0.54 26.36 -0.39
N GLY A 478 -0.48 25.02 -0.31
CA GLY A 478 -1.08 24.09 -1.26
C GLY A 478 -1.95 23.05 -0.56
N ASP A 479 -1.87 21.78 -0.97
CA ASP A 479 -2.71 20.73 -0.39
C ASP A 479 -2.11 20.15 0.90
N THR A 480 -2.37 20.83 2.02
CA THR A 480 -1.96 20.34 3.34
C THR A 480 -2.72 19.07 3.75
N LEU A 481 -3.96 18.85 3.28
CA LEU A 481 -4.74 17.65 3.63
C LEU A 481 -4.11 16.38 3.06
N ALA A 482 -3.45 16.47 1.91
CA ALA A 482 -2.62 15.40 1.37
C ALA A 482 -1.47 15.02 2.33
N ASN A 483 -0.85 15.99 3.00
CA ASN A 483 0.17 15.72 4.02
C ASN A 483 -0.40 14.94 5.21
N TYR A 484 -1.57 15.34 5.73
CA TYR A 484 -2.25 14.61 6.81
C TYR A 484 -2.54 13.16 6.41
N SER A 485 -3.16 12.95 5.25
CA SER A 485 -3.46 11.59 4.78
C SER A 485 -2.23 10.72 4.65
N LEU A 486 -1.15 11.23 4.07
CA LEU A 486 0.08 10.45 3.91
C LEU A 486 0.79 10.21 5.23
N SER A 487 0.79 11.16 6.16
CA SER A 487 1.41 11.02 7.48
C SER A 487 0.70 9.98 8.33
N TYR A 488 -0.64 9.98 8.33
CA TYR A 488 -1.45 8.94 8.97
C TYR A 488 -1.15 7.55 8.41
N LEU A 489 -1.23 7.39 7.08
CA LEU A 489 -0.97 6.11 6.43
C LEU A 489 0.47 5.62 6.68
N PHE A 490 1.44 6.54 6.72
CA PHE A 490 2.83 6.21 7.01
C PHE A 490 3.02 5.73 8.45
N MET A 491 2.39 6.36 9.44
CA MET A 491 2.47 5.91 10.85
C MET A 491 1.85 4.53 11.05
N GLU A 492 0.70 4.28 10.41
CA GLU A 492 0.06 2.97 10.44
C GLU A 492 0.89 1.90 9.72
N TYR A 493 1.53 2.26 8.60
CA TYR A 493 2.50 1.40 7.92
C TYR A 493 3.71 1.08 8.80
N LEU A 494 4.33 2.09 9.41
CA LEU A 494 5.47 1.93 10.33
C LEU A 494 5.12 0.99 11.49
N LYS A 495 3.96 1.21 12.12
CA LYS A 495 3.44 0.35 13.20
C LYS A 495 3.28 -1.10 12.72
N ALA A 496 2.68 -1.31 11.54
CA ALA A 496 2.49 -2.63 10.96
C ALA A 496 3.81 -3.34 10.66
N GLN A 497 4.80 -2.62 10.10
CA GLN A 497 6.10 -3.22 9.78
C GLN A 497 6.93 -3.56 11.02
N CYS A 498 6.86 -2.76 12.09
CA CYS A 498 7.60 -3.02 13.32
C CYS A 498 7.02 -4.18 14.15
N GLY A 499 5.72 -4.44 14.03
CA GLY A 499 5.04 -5.52 14.75
C GLY A 499 4.99 -5.37 16.28
N GLN A 500 5.25 -4.16 16.82
CA GLN A 500 5.21 -3.89 18.28
C GLN A 500 3.88 -3.23 18.73
N GLY A 501 2.91 -3.07 17.82
CA GLY A 501 1.68 -2.32 18.07
C GLY A 501 1.96 -0.88 18.47
N ASN A 502 1.08 -0.29 19.28
CA ASN A 502 1.15 1.15 19.62
C ASN A 502 2.39 1.55 20.43
N THR A 503 3.14 0.59 20.99
CA THR A 503 4.34 0.89 21.79
C THR A 503 5.43 1.60 20.98
N ILE A 504 5.41 1.46 19.64
CA ILE A 504 6.33 2.16 18.74
C ILE A 504 6.21 3.68 18.84
N TYR A 505 5.02 4.21 19.12
CA TYR A 505 4.82 5.67 19.17
C TYR A 505 5.54 6.29 20.37
N LYS A 506 5.48 5.65 21.53
CA LYS A 506 6.24 6.06 22.72
C LYS A 506 7.74 5.99 22.49
N GLU A 507 8.18 4.96 21.77
CA GLU A 507 9.59 4.79 21.45
C GLU A 507 10.09 5.89 20.50
N LEU A 508 9.30 6.23 19.48
CA LEU A 508 9.59 7.32 18.55
C LEU A 508 9.68 8.68 19.28
N ILE A 509 8.77 8.94 20.21
CA ILE A 509 8.80 10.14 21.05
C ILE A 509 10.04 10.16 21.96
N SER A 510 10.46 9.01 22.48
CA SER A 510 11.62 8.89 23.37
C SER A 510 12.97 8.91 22.63
N ASP A 511 12.98 8.84 21.30
CA ASP A 511 14.19 8.91 20.50
C ASP A 511 14.81 10.33 20.59
N PRO A 512 16.15 10.45 20.66
CA PRO A 512 16.84 11.74 20.79
C PRO A 512 16.81 12.61 19.52
N HIS A 513 16.20 12.15 18.44
CA HIS A 513 15.99 12.93 17.22
C HIS A 513 14.54 13.39 17.10
N THR A 514 14.34 14.53 16.44
CA THR A 514 13.03 15.16 16.23
C THR A 514 12.56 15.05 14.78
N ASP A 515 13.36 14.42 13.93
CA ASP A 515 13.19 14.34 12.48
C ASP A 515 13.17 12.88 11.99
N TYR A 516 13.35 12.66 10.69
CA TYR A 516 13.39 11.34 10.06
C TYR A 516 14.37 10.35 10.71
N GLN A 517 15.41 10.84 11.42
CA GLN A 517 16.40 9.98 12.07
C GLN A 517 15.79 9.16 13.21
N ALA A 518 14.73 9.67 13.87
CA ALA A 518 13.98 8.92 14.87
C ALA A 518 13.31 7.69 14.24
N VAL A 519 12.69 7.86 13.07
CA VAL A 519 12.10 6.75 12.31
C VAL A 519 13.18 5.81 11.78
N GLN A 520 14.31 6.34 11.30
CA GLN A 520 15.45 5.53 10.87
C GLN A 520 15.95 4.58 11.98
N ASN A 521 16.02 5.05 13.22
CA ASN A 521 16.41 4.22 14.36
C ASN A 521 15.41 3.09 14.63
N ILE A 522 14.11 3.38 14.53
CA ILE A 522 13.04 2.37 14.66
C ILE A 522 13.12 1.34 13.54
N ILE A 523 13.32 1.76 12.29
CA ILE A 523 13.52 0.87 11.13
C ILE A 523 14.69 -0.07 11.38
N HIS A 524 15.85 0.48 11.75
CA HIS A 524 17.04 -0.33 12.01
C HIS A 524 16.86 -1.33 13.16
N LYS A 525 16.04 -0.98 14.15
CA LYS A 525 15.81 -1.82 15.32
C LYS A 525 14.86 -2.98 15.05
N TYR A 526 13.77 -2.75 14.31
CA TYR A 526 12.68 -3.71 14.22
C TYR A 526 12.45 -4.31 12.82
N ILE A 527 12.94 -3.65 11.78
CA ILE A 527 12.63 -4.00 10.39
C ILE A 527 13.88 -4.56 9.71
N ASP A 528 14.88 -3.70 9.46
CA ASP A 528 16.14 -4.09 8.83
C ASP A 528 17.24 -3.07 9.19
N PRO A 529 18.36 -3.50 9.80
CA PRO A 529 19.45 -2.62 10.22
C PRO A 529 20.19 -1.90 9.08
N ASN A 530 19.96 -2.27 7.82
CA ASN A 530 20.57 -1.64 6.64
C ASN A 530 19.56 -0.89 5.76
N LEU A 531 18.26 -0.93 6.10
CA LEU A 531 17.23 -0.26 5.32
C LEU A 531 17.20 1.23 5.67
N SER A 532 17.49 2.07 4.67
CA SER A 532 17.43 3.52 4.84
C SER A 532 15.97 4.01 4.91
N PHE A 533 15.77 5.19 5.51
CA PHE A 533 14.49 5.86 5.56
C PHE A 533 13.92 6.14 4.17
N GLY A 534 14.76 6.56 3.21
CA GLY A 534 14.35 6.80 1.82
C GLY A 534 13.83 5.53 1.14
N GLN A 535 14.52 4.41 1.30
CA GLN A 535 14.05 3.11 0.80
C GLN A 535 12.76 2.66 1.50
N PHE A 536 12.64 2.87 2.81
CA PHE A 536 11.42 2.55 3.55
C PHE A 536 10.23 3.41 3.09
N MET A 537 10.48 4.66 2.70
CA MET A 537 9.47 5.52 2.06
C MET A 537 9.05 4.98 0.69
N THR A 538 9.98 4.45 -0.12
CA THR A 538 9.65 3.73 -1.35
C THR A 538 8.82 2.48 -1.06
N ASP A 539 9.18 1.69 -0.05
CA ASP A 539 8.41 0.51 0.37
C ASP A 539 7.00 0.87 0.85
N PHE A 540 6.85 1.98 1.60
CA PHE A 540 5.56 2.54 1.99
C PHE A 540 4.70 2.85 0.76
N ARG A 541 5.26 3.51 -0.25
CA ARG A 541 4.51 3.82 -1.49
C ARG A 541 4.14 2.57 -2.27
N ALA A 542 5.00 1.57 -2.29
CA ALA A 542 4.69 0.25 -2.85
C ALA A 542 3.57 -0.45 -2.05
N ALA A 543 3.52 -0.29 -0.73
CA ALA A 543 2.47 -0.83 0.12
C ALA A 543 1.08 -0.24 -0.16
N LEU A 544 1.01 1.04 -0.52
CA LEU A 544 -0.22 1.69 -0.97
C LEU A 544 -0.73 1.16 -2.32
N VAL A 545 0.15 0.56 -3.13
CA VAL A 545 -0.16 -0.01 -4.45
C VAL A 545 -0.51 -1.49 -4.35
N LEU A 546 0.41 -2.29 -3.80
CA LEU A 546 0.34 -3.75 -3.83
C LEU A 546 -0.59 -4.30 -2.74
N LYS A 547 -0.59 -3.68 -1.55
CA LYS A 547 -1.41 -4.07 -0.40
C LYS A 547 -1.28 -5.56 -0.04
N GLU A 548 -0.05 -6.07 -0.09
CA GLU A 548 0.24 -7.46 0.22
C GLU A 548 -0.11 -7.81 1.67
N ASP A 549 -0.66 -9.01 1.88
CA ASP A 549 -1.01 -9.51 3.21
C ASP A 549 0.23 -9.70 4.10
N THR A 550 1.42 -9.81 3.51
CA THR A 550 2.68 -10.04 4.20
C THR A 550 3.83 -9.25 3.57
N GLY A 551 4.97 -9.16 4.26
CA GLY A 551 6.14 -8.42 3.75
C GLY A 551 6.00 -6.89 3.85
N LEU A 552 6.92 -6.17 3.21
CA LEU A 552 7.01 -4.70 3.27
C LEU A 552 6.00 -3.98 2.37
N TYR A 553 5.37 -4.68 1.44
CA TYR A 553 4.53 -4.08 0.40
C TYR A 553 3.03 -4.16 0.69
N GLY A 554 2.67 -4.08 1.95
CA GLY A 554 1.30 -3.93 2.39
C GLY A 554 1.19 -3.71 3.90
N PHE A 555 -0.03 -3.55 4.37
CA PHE A 555 -0.36 -3.28 5.77
C PHE A 555 -0.50 -4.56 6.60
N LYS A 556 0.28 -5.60 6.27
CA LYS A 556 0.27 -6.92 6.95
C LYS A 556 -1.13 -7.56 7.01
N GLY A 557 -1.93 -7.39 5.97
CA GLY A 557 -3.29 -7.96 5.89
C GLY A 557 -4.34 -7.21 6.73
N ASP A 558 -4.04 -5.99 7.19
CA ASP A 558 -5.05 -5.14 7.81
C ASP A 558 -6.05 -4.63 6.76
N THR A 559 -7.25 -5.24 6.78
CA THR A 559 -8.32 -5.01 5.82
C THR A 559 -8.85 -3.58 5.82
N ALA A 560 -8.52 -2.77 6.85
CA ALA A 560 -8.84 -1.35 6.87
C ALA A 560 -8.28 -0.60 5.66
N PHE A 561 -7.14 -1.06 5.14
CA PHE A 561 -6.40 -0.39 4.07
C PHE A 561 -6.66 -1.00 2.68
N ASP A 562 -7.49 -2.04 2.58
CA ASP A 562 -7.84 -2.67 1.31
C ASP A 562 -8.53 -1.68 0.35
N GLY A 563 -9.28 -0.73 0.91
CA GLY A 563 -9.99 0.34 0.21
C GLY A 563 -9.11 1.47 -0.32
N LEU A 564 -7.78 1.42 -0.15
CA LEU A 564 -6.87 2.41 -0.77
C LEU A 564 -6.85 2.26 -2.29
N LYS A 565 -7.03 3.35 -3.02
CA LYS A 565 -6.98 3.38 -4.48
C LYS A 565 -5.54 3.50 -4.95
N VAL A 566 -5.15 2.67 -5.93
CA VAL A 566 -3.87 2.85 -6.64
C VAL A 566 -3.93 4.19 -7.40
N LYS A 567 -2.99 5.09 -7.11
CA LYS A 567 -2.94 6.45 -7.67
C LYS A 567 -1.98 6.50 -8.86
N THR A 568 -2.49 6.28 -10.07
CA THR A 568 -1.66 6.22 -11.29
C THR A 568 -1.50 7.58 -11.95
N TYR A 569 -0.25 7.95 -12.23
CA TYR A 569 0.14 9.18 -12.91
C TYR A 569 0.26 8.96 -14.43
N SER A 570 -0.48 9.75 -15.21
CA SER A 570 -0.54 9.65 -16.68
C SER A 570 0.40 10.63 -17.41
N GLY A 571 1.11 11.50 -16.70
CA GLY A 571 2.03 12.46 -17.33
C GLY A 571 3.33 11.85 -17.85
N SER A 572 4.08 12.65 -18.61
CA SER A 572 5.33 12.25 -19.28
C SER A 572 6.57 12.45 -18.44
N SER A 573 6.53 13.35 -17.46
CA SER A 573 7.62 13.65 -16.52
C SER A 573 7.11 14.68 -15.52
N ILE A 574 7.72 14.73 -14.34
CA ILE A 574 7.42 15.69 -13.28
C ILE A 574 8.63 15.88 -12.37
N HIS A 575 8.71 16.99 -11.66
CA HIS A 575 9.62 17.14 -10.53
C HIS A 575 8.91 16.73 -9.25
N ILE A 576 9.50 15.81 -8.50
CA ILE A 576 8.97 15.36 -7.20
C ILE A 576 9.90 15.81 -6.07
N LYS A 577 9.30 16.12 -4.92
CA LYS A 577 10.00 16.54 -3.70
C LYS A 577 10.54 15.33 -2.95
N GLY A 578 11.56 15.49 -2.10
CA GLY A 578 12.07 14.42 -1.24
C GLY A 578 10.95 13.74 -0.44
N GLY A 579 10.90 12.41 -0.42
CA GLY A 579 9.79 11.61 0.16
C GLY A 579 8.50 11.57 -0.69
N GLY A 580 8.47 12.27 -1.82
CA GLY A 580 7.41 12.19 -2.83
C GLY A 580 7.61 11.00 -3.79
N ALA A 581 6.53 10.50 -4.35
CA ALA A 581 6.59 9.41 -5.33
C ALA A 581 5.38 9.39 -6.26
N ILE A 582 5.57 8.97 -7.50
CA ILE A 582 4.50 8.71 -8.46
C ILE A 582 4.47 7.23 -8.86
N VAL A 583 3.30 6.74 -9.24
CA VAL A 583 3.10 5.37 -9.71
C VAL A 583 2.58 5.40 -11.13
N LYS A 584 3.12 4.59 -12.02
CA LYS A 584 2.61 4.42 -13.39
C LYS A 584 2.21 2.97 -13.62
N ALA A 585 1.11 2.77 -14.33
CA ALA A 585 0.71 1.44 -14.76
C ALA A 585 1.52 1.01 -16.00
N LEU A 586 1.96 -0.25 -16.03
CA LEU A 586 2.69 -0.84 -17.15
C LEU A 586 1.85 -1.95 -17.79
N SER A 587 1.95 -2.10 -19.11
CA SER A 587 1.26 -3.18 -19.83
C SER A 587 2.03 -4.50 -19.72
N SER A 588 3.36 -4.41 -19.58
CA SER A 588 4.30 -5.52 -19.43
C SER A 588 5.47 -5.09 -18.54
N LYS A 589 6.13 -6.04 -17.87
CA LYS A 589 7.41 -5.82 -17.19
C LYS A 589 8.51 -5.31 -18.14
N ASP A 590 8.43 -5.64 -19.43
CA ASP A 590 9.40 -5.20 -20.44
C ASP A 590 9.30 -3.68 -20.72
N ASP A 591 8.18 -3.06 -20.34
CA ASP A 591 7.96 -1.61 -20.50
C ASP A 591 8.71 -0.78 -19.44
N PHE A 592 9.21 -1.42 -18.38
CA PHE A 592 9.97 -0.76 -17.32
C PHE A 592 11.33 -0.29 -17.83
N GLN A 593 11.61 1.01 -17.73
CA GLN A 593 12.84 1.61 -18.22
C GLN A 593 13.27 2.77 -17.33
N VAL A 594 14.52 2.73 -16.86
CA VAL A 594 15.09 3.79 -16.03
C VAL A 594 15.72 4.87 -16.93
N PRO A 595 15.24 6.12 -16.92
CA PRO A 595 15.83 7.19 -17.70
C PRO A 595 17.21 7.60 -17.16
N SER A 596 18.14 7.85 -18.07
CA SER A 596 19.48 8.34 -17.71
C SER A 596 19.51 9.80 -17.26
N ASP A 597 18.43 10.57 -17.50
CA ASP A 597 18.29 11.99 -17.16
C ASP A 597 17.55 12.22 -15.83
N LYS A 598 17.30 11.17 -15.04
CA LYS A 598 16.68 11.27 -13.71
C LYS A 598 17.59 11.99 -12.69
N GLY A 599 16.98 12.50 -11.63
CA GLY A 599 17.70 13.01 -10.45
C GLY A 599 18.56 11.97 -9.73
N ASP A 600 19.45 12.46 -8.87
CA ASP A 600 20.42 11.63 -8.15
C ASP A 600 19.69 10.75 -7.12
N ASP A 601 18.77 11.33 -6.33
CA ASP A 601 17.99 10.61 -5.32
C ASP A 601 16.68 9.99 -5.89
N VAL A 602 16.43 10.14 -7.20
CA VAL A 602 15.26 9.54 -7.85
C VAL A 602 15.49 8.04 -8.12
N THR A 603 14.64 7.18 -7.58
CA THR A 603 14.71 5.72 -7.79
C THR A 603 13.51 5.19 -8.57
N TYR A 604 13.71 4.04 -9.20
CA TYR A 604 12.70 3.35 -10.03
C TYR A 604 12.54 1.93 -9.53
N THR A 605 11.33 1.55 -9.19
CA THR A 605 11.00 0.23 -8.66
C THR A 605 9.88 -0.39 -9.49
N LEU A 606 10.14 -1.56 -10.09
CA LEU A 606 9.11 -2.37 -10.71
C LEU A 606 8.30 -3.09 -9.62
N LEU A 607 6.99 -2.92 -9.64
CA LEU A 607 6.06 -3.62 -8.75
C LEU A 607 5.22 -4.61 -9.56
N GLU A 608 4.99 -5.80 -9.00
CA GLU A 608 4.19 -6.86 -9.61
C GLU A 608 3.13 -7.35 -8.62
N LYS A 609 1.86 -7.36 -9.05
CA LYS A 609 0.71 -7.75 -8.21
C LYS A 609 0.44 -9.25 -8.30
N GLY A 610 0.28 -9.92 -7.15
CA GLY A 610 -0.20 -11.30 -7.06
C GLY A 610 0.88 -12.40 -7.00
N ASP A 611 2.15 -12.01 -6.98
CA ASP A 611 3.24 -12.88 -6.52
C ASP A 611 3.62 -12.42 -5.11
N ALA A 612 3.62 -13.34 -4.14
CA ALA A 612 3.93 -13.01 -2.75
C ALA A 612 5.36 -12.45 -2.64
N GLY A 613 5.46 -11.12 -2.62
CA GLY A 613 6.70 -10.36 -2.64
C GLY A 613 6.89 -9.67 -3.98
N ALA A 614 7.14 -8.35 -3.97
CA ALA A 614 7.67 -7.70 -5.14
C ALA A 614 8.91 -8.49 -5.57
N VAL A 615 8.86 -8.99 -6.80
CA VAL A 615 10.05 -9.52 -7.44
C VAL A 615 10.90 -8.30 -7.70
N THR A 616 11.83 -8.01 -6.79
CA THR A 616 13.06 -7.33 -7.15
C THR A 616 13.67 -8.20 -8.24
N SER A 617 13.33 -7.92 -9.50
CA SER A 617 13.98 -8.55 -10.64
C SER A 617 15.39 -8.01 -10.63
N LEU A 618 16.27 -8.69 -9.89
CA LEU A 618 17.67 -8.32 -9.80
C LEU A 618 18.25 -8.31 -11.21
N SER A 619 18.86 -7.18 -11.57
CA SER A 619 19.52 -7.03 -12.85
C SER A 619 20.66 -8.03 -12.95
N LYS A 620 20.84 -8.58 -14.15
CA LYS A 620 21.95 -9.48 -14.45
C LYS A 620 23.29 -8.76 -14.16
N PRO A 621 24.16 -9.29 -13.29
CA PRO A 621 25.40 -8.62 -12.90
C PRO A 621 26.32 -8.38 -14.10
N SER A 622 26.87 -7.19 -14.24
CA SER A 622 27.91 -6.89 -15.23
C SER A 622 29.27 -7.20 -14.63
N VAL A 623 30.01 -8.15 -15.21
CA VAL A 623 31.29 -8.64 -14.68
C VAL A 623 32.43 -8.24 -15.61
N GLN A 624 33.51 -7.69 -15.05
CA GLN A 624 34.73 -7.37 -15.79
C GLN A 624 35.48 -8.65 -16.21
N THR A 625 36.43 -8.53 -17.14
CA THR A 625 37.21 -9.68 -17.60
C THR A 625 38.13 -10.21 -16.49
N VAL A 626 38.14 -11.54 -16.33
CA VAL A 626 38.95 -12.23 -15.30
C VAL A 626 40.04 -13.05 -15.99
N GLY A 627 41.29 -12.87 -15.57
CA GLY A 627 42.45 -13.66 -15.98
C GLY A 627 42.81 -14.76 -14.99
N ASP A 628 43.61 -15.73 -15.44
CA ASP A 628 44.04 -16.90 -14.66
C ASP A 628 44.93 -16.58 -13.44
N ASN A 629 45.46 -15.37 -13.38
CA ASN A 629 46.20 -14.84 -12.24
C ASN A 629 45.40 -13.92 -11.32
N ASP A 630 44.18 -13.55 -11.70
CA ASP A 630 43.34 -12.65 -10.91
C ASP A 630 42.78 -13.39 -9.68
N THR A 631 42.67 -12.67 -8.56
CA THR A 631 42.14 -13.18 -7.28
C THR A 631 40.88 -12.45 -6.85
N VAL A 632 40.32 -11.62 -7.72
CA VAL A 632 39.10 -10.85 -7.50
C VAL A 632 38.25 -10.85 -8.75
N VAL A 633 36.93 -10.84 -8.56
CA VAL A 633 35.94 -10.58 -9.60
C VAL A 633 35.29 -9.24 -9.29
N THR A 634 35.37 -8.30 -10.23
CA THR A 634 34.83 -6.95 -10.10
C THR A 634 33.73 -6.70 -11.11
N GLY A 635 32.81 -5.81 -10.77
CA GLY A 635 31.67 -5.52 -11.63
C GLY A 635 30.67 -4.58 -10.99
N THR A 636 29.50 -4.52 -11.61
CA THR A 636 28.34 -3.77 -11.12
C THR A 636 27.10 -4.65 -11.11
N ALA A 637 26.22 -4.46 -10.14
CA ALA A 637 24.88 -5.04 -10.06
C ALA A 637 23.97 -4.08 -9.28
N ASP A 638 22.77 -4.52 -8.88
CA ASP A 638 21.90 -3.67 -8.05
C ASP A 638 22.58 -3.28 -6.73
N PRO A 639 22.35 -2.07 -6.18
CA PRO A 639 22.90 -1.67 -4.89
C PRO A 639 22.46 -2.55 -3.73
N ASN A 640 23.34 -2.76 -2.75
CA ASN A 640 23.08 -3.46 -1.49
C ASN A 640 22.59 -4.92 -1.62
N VAL A 641 22.98 -5.65 -2.67
CA VAL A 641 22.70 -7.07 -2.86
C VAL A 641 23.96 -7.92 -2.70
N THR A 642 23.80 -9.21 -2.39
CA THR A 642 24.94 -10.14 -2.23
C THR A 642 25.31 -10.75 -3.57
N VAL A 643 26.53 -10.52 -4.05
CA VAL A 643 27.10 -11.17 -5.24
C VAL A 643 27.74 -12.50 -4.84
N LYS A 644 27.40 -13.58 -5.55
CA LYS A 644 27.98 -14.92 -5.39
C LYS A 644 28.66 -15.37 -6.67
N VAL A 645 29.86 -15.95 -6.53
CA VAL A 645 30.66 -16.49 -7.64
C VAL A 645 30.84 -17.99 -7.43
N ALA A 646 30.49 -18.79 -8.44
CA ALA A 646 30.55 -20.24 -8.40
C ALA A 646 31.31 -20.84 -9.59
N VAL A 647 31.92 -22.01 -9.35
CA VAL A 647 32.54 -22.87 -10.37
C VAL A 647 31.97 -24.27 -10.24
N SER A 648 31.43 -24.81 -11.33
CA SER A 648 30.80 -26.15 -11.35
C SER A 648 29.75 -26.35 -10.24
N GLY A 649 28.95 -25.32 -9.98
CA GLY A 649 27.89 -25.33 -8.96
C GLY A 649 28.38 -25.19 -7.51
N LYS A 650 29.69 -24.98 -7.28
CA LYS A 650 30.24 -24.71 -5.94
C LYS A 650 30.64 -23.25 -5.81
N GLU A 651 30.13 -22.57 -4.78
CA GLU A 651 30.54 -21.21 -4.43
C GLU A 651 32.05 -21.15 -4.09
N ILE A 652 32.73 -20.18 -4.69
CA ILE A 652 34.17 -19.91 -4.49
C ILE A 652 34.44 -18.51 -3.93
N GLY A 653 33.43 -17.65 -3.85
CA GLY A 653 33.50 -16.34 -3.22
C GLY A 653 32.15 -15.64 -3.20
N SER A 654 31.96 -14.75 -2.23
CA SER A 654 30.78 -13.89 -2.11
C SER A 654 31.15 -12.55 -1.47
N ASN A 655 30.45 -11.48 -1.85
CA ASN A 655 30.53 -10.15 -1.23
C ASN A 655 29.31 -9.32 -1.63
N SER A 656 28.96 -8.28 -0.87
CA SER A 656 27.85 -7.37 -1.20
C SER A 656 28.28 -6.25 -2.16
N THR A 657 27.34 -5.72 -2.95
CA THR A 657 27.50 -4.45 -3.66
C THR A 657 27.45 -3.27 -2.69
N ASP A 658 28.17 -2.19 -3.02
CA ASP A 658 28.03 -0.92 -2.32
C ASP A 658 26.74 -0.16 -2.71
N SER A 659 26.54 1.01 -2.12
CA SER A 659 25.37 1.87 -2.39
C SER A 659 25.28 2.37 -3.84
N ASN A 660 26.37 2.25 -4.62
CA ASN A 660 26.42 2.60 -6.03
C ASN A 660 26.34 1.35 -6.93
N GLY A 661 26.09 0.17 -6.37
CA GLY A 661 26.01 -1.08 -7.13
C GLY A 661 27.35 -1.69 -7.53
N SER A 662 28.48 -1.14 -7.08
CA SER A 662 29.81 -1.70 -7.39
C SER A 662 30.15 -2.85 -6.45
N PHE A 663 30.79 -3.91 -6.97
CA PHE A 663 31.25 -5.03 -6.15
C PHE A 663 32.69 -5.45 -6.45
N SER A 664 33.31 -6.08 -5.44
CA SER A 664 34.59 -6.78 -5.55
C SER A 664 34.55 -8.06 -4.71
N VAL A 665 34.46 -9.21 -5.38
CA VAL A 665 34.39 -10.53 -4.74
C VAL A 665 35.77 -11.17 -4.78
N SER A 666 36.34 -11.51 -3.62
CA SER A 666 37.61 -12.26 -3.56
C SER A 666 37.39 -13.73 -3.92
N ILE A 667 38.23 -14.26 -4.81
CA ILE A 667 38.19 -15.66 -5.25
C ILE A 667 39.59 -16.29 -5.30
N PRO A 668 39.73 -17.62 -5.17
CA PRO A 668 40.98 -18.31 -5.50
C PRO A 668 41.30 -18.19 -7.01
N LYS A 669 42.59 -18.19 -7.38
CA LYS A 669 43.01 -18.25 -8.78
C LYS A 669 42.37 -19.42 -9.52
N GLN A 670 41.91 -19.18 -10.74
CA GLN A 670 41.25 -20.17 -11.59
C GLN A 670 42.09 -20.45 -12.83
N LYS A 671 42.01 -21.66 -13.37
CA LYS A 671 42.72 -22.01 -14.61
C LYS A 671 42.08 -21.31 -15.80
N ALA A 672 42.88 -20.91 -16.79
CA ALA A 672 42.36 -20.44 -18.07
C ALA A 672 41.33 -21.43 -18.66
N GLY A 673 40.25 -20.88 -19.23
CA GLY A 673 39.12 -21.64 -19.77
C GLY A 673 38.07 -22.08 -18.74
N THR A 674 38.28 -21.82 -17.44
CA THR A 674 37.25 -22.10 -16.42
C THR A 674 36.08 -21.12 -16.56
N GLU A 675 34.84 -21.60 -16.50
CA GLU A 675 33.65 -20.75 -16.47
C GLU A 675 33.30 -20.37 -15.02
N LEU A 676 33.17 -19.07 -14.77
CA LEU A 676 32.69 -18.49 -13.52
C LEU A 676 31.22 -18.11 -13.70
N HIS A 677 30.37 -18.57 -12.80
CA HIS A 677 28.95 -18.24 -12.75
C HIS A 677 28.74 -17.20 -11.65
N VAL A 678 28.26 -16.02 -12.02
CA VAL A 678 28.06 -14.89 -11.11
C VAL A 678 26.58 -14.50 -11.09
N HIS A 679 25.97 -14.52 -9.91
CA HIS A 679 24.60 -14.02 -9.70
C HIS A 679 24.55 -13.18 -8.44
N THR A 680 23.47 -12.41 -8.29
CA THR A 680 23.16 -11.69 -7.05
C THR A 680 21.99 -12.31 -6.32
N GLU A 681 21.97 -12.12 -5.01
CA GLU A 681 20.90 -12.52 -4.10
C GLU A 681 20.58 -11.36 -3.16
N ASP A 682 19.31 -10.99 -3.04
CA ASP A 682 18.88 -9.94 -2.11
C ASP A 682 18.66 -10.49 -0.68
N SER A 683 18.34 -9.62 0.27
CA SER A 683 18.05 -10.00 1.67
C SER A 683 16.82 -10.89 1.83
N LYS A 684 16.00 -11.03 0.77
CA LYS A 684 14.78 -11.85 0.73
C LYS A 684 15.02 -13.21 0.07
N GLY A 685 16.22 -13.46 -0.48
CA GLY A 685 16.61 -14.70 -1.14
C GLY A 685 16.24 -14.77 -2.63
N ASN A 686 15.84 -13.65 -3.25
CA ASN A 686 15.60 -13.60 -4.69
C ASN A 686 16.94 -13.59 -5.45
N GLN A 687 17.02 -14.31 -6.57
CA GLN A 687 18.26 -14.42 -7.37
C GLN A 687 18.14 -13.76 -8.74
N SER A 688 19.22 -13.10 -9.19
CA SER A 688 19.33 -12.60 -10.57
C SER A 688 19.52 -13.73 -11.59
N GLU A 689 19.42 -13.41 -12.88
CA GLU A 689 20.04 -14.27 -13.91
C GLU A 689 21.57 -14.34 -13.72
N GLU A 690 22.18 -15.47 -14.13
CA GLU A 690 23.62 -15.66 -14.08
C GLU A 690 24.36 -14.94 -15.22
N THR A 691 25.48 -14.32 -14.88
CA THR A 691 26.54 -13.93 -15.82
C THR A 691 27.64 -14.98 -15.82
N VAL A 692 27.94 -15.50 -17.01
CA VAL A 692 29.01 -16.48 -17.22
C VAL A 692 30.24 -15.76 -17.77
N VAL A 693 31.37 -15.87 -17.06
CA VAL A 693 32.66 -15.32 -17.48
C VAL A 693 33.66 -16.44 -17.64
N THR A 694 34.25 -16.58 -18.83
CA THR A 694 35.36 -17.50 -19.07
C THR A 694 36.67 -16.86 -18.66
N VAL A 695 37.42 -17.52 -17.77
CA VAL A 695 38.74 -17.08 -17.31
C VAL A 695 39.70 -17.05 -18.50
N GLN A 696 40.30 -15.89 -18.76
CA GLN A 696 41.24 -15.70 -19.84
C GLN A 696 42.63 -16.15 -19.41
N ASP A 697 43.37 -16.74 -20.36
CA ASP A 697 44.79 -16.95 -20.17
C ASP A 697 45.51 -15.60 -20.27
N LYS A 698 46.23 -15.23 -19.20
CA LYS A 698 47.13 -14.06 -19.18
C LYS A 698 48.53 -14.46 -18.70
N THR A 699 48.81 -15.76 -18.61
CA THR A 699 50.12 -16.25 -18.19
C THR A 699 51.04 -16.30 -19.41
N ALA A 700 52.04 -15.44 -19.45
CA ALA A 700 53.05 -15.48 -20.50
C ALA A 700 53.85 -16.80 -20.46
N PRO A 701 54.33 -17.30 -21.61
CA PRO A 701 55.12 -18.52 -21.66
C PRO A 701 56.47 -18.30 -20.94
N ALA A 702 57.02 -19.38 -20.40
CA ALA A 702 58.33 -19.32 -19.76
C ALA A 702 59.41 -18.79 -20.72
N VAL A 703 60.36 -18.00 -20.19
CA VAL A 703 61.47 -17.45 -20.98
C VAL A 703 62.20 -18.59 -21.73
N PRO A 704 62.38 -18.51 -23.06
CA PRO A 704 63.03 -19.56 -23.81
C PRO A 704 64.45 -19.82 -23.30
N THR A 705 64.80 -21.08 -23.08
CA THR A 705 66.19 -21.49 -22.90
C THR A 705 66.84 -21.61 -24.26
N VAL A 706 68.07 -21.11 -24.42
CA VAL A 706 68.76 -21.06 -25.71
C VAL A 706 70.10 -21.78 -25.58
N GLY A 707 70.37 -22.71 -26.48
CA GLY A 707 71.68 -23.35 -26.59
C GLY A 707 72.77 -22.40 -27.06
N GLU A 708 74.03 -22.81 -26.99
CA GLU A 708 75.15 -21.97 -27.45
C GLU A 708 75.01 -21.60 -28.94
N VAL A 709 75.26 -20.32 -29.26
CA VAL A 709 75.23 -19.78 -30.62
C VAL A 709 76.60 -19.16 -30.94
N SER A 710 77.18 -19.54 -32.08
CA SER A 710 78.44 -19.00 -32.60
C SER A 710 78.21 -18.19 -33.88
N ASP A 711 79.25 -17.50 -34.36
CA ASP A 711 79.25 -16.79 -35.64
C ASP A 711 79.19 -17.72 -36.88
N THR A 712 79.30 -19.03 -36.67
CA THR A 712 79.09 -20.05 -37.72
C THR A 712 77.71 -20.70 -37.69
N SER A 713 76.91 -20.46 -36.63
CA SER A 713 75.59 -21.07 -36.45
C SER A 713 74.59 -20.57 -37.51
N THR A 714 73.80 -21.51 -38.06
CA THR A 714 72.70 -21.23 -39.01
C THR A 714 71.32 -21.49 -38.41
N ALA A 715 71.26 -21.77 -37.11
CA ALA A 715 70.02 -21.92 -36.35
C ALA A 715 70.26 -21.56 -34.89
N VAL A 716 69.18 -21.18 -34.22
CA VAL A 716 69.08 -21.06 -32.77
C VAL A 716 68.19 -22.18 -32.28
N THR A 717 68.71 -23.03 -31.39
CA THR A 717 67.98 -24.15 -30.79
C THR A 717 67.78 -23.91 -29.31
N GLY A 718 66.71 -24.45 -28.74
CA GLY A 718 66.40 -24.27 -27.33
C GLY A 718 65.10 -24.95 -26.93
N THR A 719 64.62 -24.63 -25.74
CA THR A 719 63.30 -25.07 -25.25
C THR A 719 62.46 -23.89 -24.76
N THR A 720 61.15 -24.00 -24.94
CA THR A 720 60.11 -23.10 -24.41
C THR A 720 58.84 -23.92 -24.18
N GLU A 721 57.71 -23.28 -23.89
CA GLU A 721 56.41 -23.94 -23.88
C GLU A 721 56.05 -24.61 -25.22
N ALA A 722 55.48 -25.81 -25.15
CA ALA A 722 55.08 -26.57 -26.33
C ALA A 722 54.04 -25.82 -27.16
N GLY A 723 54.25 -25.72 -28.47
CA GLY A 723 53.34 -24.97 -29.35
C GLY A 723 53.52 -23.45 -29.34
N ALA A 724 54.35 -22.88 -28.46
CA ALA A 724 54.65 -21.45 -28.48
C ALA A 724 55.48 -21.05 -29.71
N LYS A 725 55.21 -19.87 -30.26
CA LYS A 725 55.94 -19.26 -31.37
C LYS A 725 57.18 -18.54 -30.85
N VAL A 726 58.35 -19.04 -31.23
CA VAL A 726 59.64 -18.45 -30.90
C VAL A 726 60.09 -17.49 -32.00
N THR A 727 60.51 -16.29 -31.61
CA THR A 727 61.08 -15.28 -32.52
C THR A 727 62.50 -14.94 -32.10
N VAL A 728 63.43 -14.95 -33.08
CA VAL A 728 64.83 -14.53 -32.89
C VAL A 728 65.05 -13.22 -33.63
N LYS A 729 65.59 -12.20 -32.95
CA LYS A 729 65.89 -10.90 -33.55
C LYS A 729 67.27 -10.36 -33.18
N SER A 730 67.78 -9.45 -34.00
CA SER A 730 68.95 -8.62 -33.73
C SER A 730 68.55 -7.15 -33.87
N GLY A 731 68.53 -6.42 -32.75
CA GLY A 731 67.92 -5.08 -32.72
C GLY A 731 66.43 -5.14 -33.08
N SER A 732 66.01 -4.35 -34.06
CA SER A 732 64.65 -4.34 -34.60
C SER A 732 64.41 -5.36 -35.71
N ASN A 733 65.45 -6.04 -36.21
CA ASN A 733 65.32 -6.97 -37.34
C ASN A 733 65.01 -8.40 -36.88
N ILE A 734 63.89 -8.96 -37.33
CA ILE A 734 63.53 -10.38 -37.11
C ILE A 734 64.42 -11.24 -38.00
N LEU A 735 65.18 -12.15 -37.40
CA LEU A 735 66.08 -13.06 -38.10
C LEU A 735 65.41 -14.38 -38.48
N GLY A 736 64.40 -14.79 -37.72
CA GLY A 736 63.62 -15.99 -37.99
C GLY A 736 62.58 -16.26 -36.91
N THR A 737 61.64 -17.15 -37.22
CA THR A 737 60.60 -17.64 -36.31
C THR A 737 60.43 -19.15 -36.45
N ALA A 738 60.03 -19.83 -35.38
CA ALA A 738 59.61 -21.24 -35.40
C ALA A 738 58.60 -21.52 -34.28
N THR A 739 57.78 -22.55 -34.43
CA THR A 739 56.92 -23.04 -33.35
C THR A 739 57.63 -24.17 -32.61
N ALA A 740 57.60 -24.14 -31.28
CA ALA A 740 58.12 -25.23 -30.46
C ALA A 740 57.27 -26.49 -30.65
N ASP A 741 57.90 -27.65 -30.69
CA ASP A 741 57.19 -28.92 -30.84
C ASP A 741 56.42 -29.33 -29.57
N HIS A 742 55.74 -30.48 -29.61
CA HIS A 742 54.98 -31.03 -28.48
C HIS A 742 55.81 -31.32 -27.21
N THR A 743 57.15 -31.29 -27.30
CA THR A 743 58.07 -31.43 -26.16
C THR A 743 58.61 -30.08 -25.68
N GLY A 744 58.26 -28.99 -26.35
CA GLY A 744 58.79 -27.65 -26.08
C GLY A 744 60.11 -27.34 -26.79
N ALA A 745 60.67 -28.25 -27.58
CA ALA A 745 61.91 -28.00 -28.30
C ALA A 745 61.67 -27.15 -29.54
N PHE A 746 62.53 -26.16 -29.79
CA PHE A 746 62.47 -25.31 -30.98
C PHE A 746 63.79 -25.26 -31.74
N LYS A 747 63.68 -25.00 -33.06
CA LYS A 747 64.81 -24.69 -33.94
C LYS A 747 64.43 -23.59 -34.91
N VAL A 748 64.93 -22.38 -34.64
CA VAL A 748 64.74 -21.23 -35.52
C VAL A 748 65.90 -21.13 -36.49
N THR A 749 65.65 -21.31 -37.78
CA THR A 749 66.67 -21.13 -38.84
C THR A 749 66.98 -19.64 -39.00
N ILE A 750 68.27 -19.28 -38.99
CA ILE A 750 68.76 -17.90 -39.16
C ILE A 750 69.97 -17.87 -40.11
N ALA A 751 70.23 -16.72 -40.75
CA ALA A 751 71.51 -16.49 -41.42
C ALA A 751 72.64 -16.34 -40.39
N LYS A 752 73.88 -16.68 -40.79
CA LYS A 752 75.07 -16.47 -39.94
C LYS A 752 75.18 -15.01 -39.48
N GLN A 753 75.47 -14.82 -38.21
CA GLN A 753 75.61 -13.49 -37.60
C GLN A 753 77.08 -13.18 -37.32
N LYS A 754 77.45 -11.90 -37.36
CA LYS A 754 78.82 -11.48 -36.99
C LYS A 754 79.07 -11.77 -35.50
N ALA A 755 80.30 -12.14 -35.16
CA ALA A 755 80.72 -12.28 -33.76
C ALA A 755 80.45 -10.98 -32.99
N GLY A 756 79.91 -11.11 -31.77
CA GLY A 756 79.52 -9.97 -30.91
C GLY A 756 78.11 -9.43 -31.16
N THR A 757 77.36 -9.91 -32.16
CA THR A 757 75.94 -9.54 -32.34
C THR A 757 75.09 -10.07 -31.19
N LYS A 758 74.31 -9.18 -30.55
CA LYS A 758 73.35 -9.54 -29.50
C LYS A 758 72.06 -10.05 -30.12
N LEU A 759 71.73 -11.32 -29.85
CA LEU A 759 70.45 -11.92 -30.22
C LEU A 759 69.47 -11.83 -29.07
N VAL A 760 68.21 -11.53 -29.39
CA VAL A 760 67.08 -11.55 -28.45
C VAL A 760 66.13 -12.64 -28.92
N VAL A 761 65.81 -13.57 -28.01
CA VAL A 761 64.89 -14.68 -28.25
C VAL A 761 63.71 -14.51 -27.29
N TYR A 762 62.50 -14.58 -27.80
CA TYR A 762 61.28 -14.57 -27.00
C TYR A 762 60.25 -15.54 -27.58
N ALA A 763 59.32 -15.98 -26.76
CA ALA A 763 58.21 -16.83 -27.14
C ALA A 763 56.87 -16.11 -26.89
N GLU A 764 55.88 -16.48 -27.69
CA GLU A 764 54.49 -16.00 -27.69
C GLU A 764 53.63 -17.27 -27.76
N ASP A 765 52.72 -17.49 -26.82
CA ASP A 765 51.82 -18.64 -26.85
C ASP A 765 50.52 -18.31 -27.61
N ALA A 766 49.47 -19.11 -27.43
CA ALA A 766 48.19 -18.85 -28.10
C ALA A 766 47.40 -17.68 -27.48
N ALA A 767 47.70 -17.29 -26.25
CA ALA A 767 47.08 -16.18 -25.54
C ALA A 767 47.69 -14.81 -25.93
N GLY A 768 48.92 -14.81 -26.46
CA GLY A 768 49.64 -13.63 -26.93
C GLY A 768 50.82 -13.27 -26.03
#